data_AF-A0A375YF68-F1
#
_entry.id   AF-A0A375YF68-F1
#
_cell.length_a   1.000
_cell.length_b   1.000
_cell.length_c   1.000
_cell.angle_alpha   90.00
_cell.angle_beta   90.00
_cell.angle_gamma   90.00
#
_symmetry.space_group_name_H-M   'P 1'
#
loop_
_entity.id
_entity.type
_entity.pdbx_description
1 polymer ?
#
loop_
_entity_poly.entity_id
_entity_poly.type
_entity_poly.pdbx_seq_one_letter_code
_entity_poly.pdbx_strand_id
1 'polypeptide(L)'
;METQMLIRIIAGVLMLAVVGVFAAKRVVWLTKLIRSGQPLSEGNNRKDHLQKRITTQFEEVFGQTRLLRWSIPGIAHFFTMWGFFVLATVYIEAFGQLVDHDFHIPLVGRWDTLGFLQDFFAVAVLLGVITFAIIRIVREPKKHGRDSRFYGSHTGGAWLILFMIFNVIWTYALVRGAGANTGALPYGNGAFFSQFMGWILSPLGHTANEWIETLALLGHIAVMLVFLLIVLHSKHLHIGLAPINVTFKRMPNALGPLLPVESKGELVDFEDPAEDAVLGRGKIEDFTWKGYLDFTTCTECGRCQSQCPAWNTGKPLSPKLVIMNLRDHMFAKAPYFLDGKESPLENTPEGGLGEELRGEKRSEKHSHEHVPESGFERIPADSPLQATRPLVGTLEEGGVIDPDVLWSCTTCGACVEQCPVDIEHIDHIVDMRRYQVMMESEFPGELGVLFKNLENKGNPWGQNSKERTNWIDEVDFDVPVYGKDVDSFEGFEYLFWVGCAGAYEDRAKKTTKAVAELLSAAGVKYLVLGEGETCNGDSARRSGNEFLFQQLAAQNVETLNDLFDGVERVDRKVVVTCPHCFNTLGREYPQVGGNYTVLHHTQLLNRLVRDKKLVPVKSADGSPHGQDITYHDPCYLGRHNKEYSAPRELIGASGAKLTEMPRHADRGLCCGAGGARMWMEEHIGKRVNTERTEEAIDTGASAIATGCPFCRVMMTDGVDDVSATRDIEKVEVLDVAQLLLGSLDKSSFTLPEKGTAAKESEERAARKAAEAPAKVEEPEAAPAAEAAPAEAKASTAPTETKPVTGLGVAGGAKRPGAKKTAAAPAEDKPEAAPAKGLGIAGGAKRPGAKKAAPAPSDSSASTAAAEPAKAEPEVKGLGIAGGAKRPGAKKTAAAPAETPAETALAETAAKPEPEVKGLGIASGARRPGAKKAPAAKPAEGTVVQPPNVDPDKATTGTEAADTADSDRGLDTAATPEPEVKGLAIAKGARRPGAKKAAAPAAPAAEAPAAEAPAEPEPQAPAEPSGNGSSGSGDDRVVGDEPPVKGLGIAKGARRPGRK
;
A
#
# COMPACT_ATOMS: atom_id res chain seq x y z
N MET A 1 -12.56 21.61 -55.90
CA MET A 1 -12.60 20.43 -55.02
C MET A 1 -12.65 19.22 -55.92
N GLU A 2 -11.59 18.42 -55.92
CA GLU A 2 -11.50 17.26 -56.80
C GLU A 2 -12.27 16.07 -56.24
N THR A 3 -12.53 15.05 -57.08
CA THR A 3 -13.24 13.84 -56.67
C THR A 3 -12.52 13.14 -55.51
N GLN A 4 -11.17 13.12 -55.51
CA GLN A 4 -10.40 12.58 -54.38
C GLN A 4 -10.60 13.39 -53.09
N MET A 5 -10.57 14.73 -53.13
CA MET A 5 -10.87 15.57 -51.95
C MET A 5 -12.28 15.29 -51.40
N LEU A 6 -13.29 15.21 -52.28
CA LEU A 6 -14.66 14.96 -51.85
C LEU A 6 -14.80 13.58 -51.17
N ILE A 7 -14.09 12.57 -51.68
CA ILE A 7 -13.99 11.24 -51.05
C ILE A 7 -13.27 11.33 -49.69
N ARG A 8 -12.13 12.05 -49.60
CA ARG A 8 -11.39 12.27 -48.33
C ARG A 8 -12.32 12.87 -47.26
N ILE A 9 -13.02 13.97 -47.57
CA ILE A 9 -13.94 14.65 -46.64
C ILE A 9 -15.08 13.72 -46.20
N ILE A 10 -15.81 13.12 -47.15
CA ILE A 10 -16.99 12.30 -46.83
C ILE A 10 -16.60 11.08 -45.99
N ALA A 11 -15.54 10.36 -46.37
CA ALA A 11 -15.07 9.20 -45.62
C ALA A 11 -14.59 9.58 -44.22
N GLY A 12 -13.75 10.63 -44.10
CA GLY A 12 -13.22 11.09 -42.82
C GLY A 12 -14.29 11.55 -41.84
N VAL A 13 -15.26 12.34 -42.30
CA VAL A 13 -16.39 12.82 -41.47
C VAL A 13 -17.29 11.66 -41.02
N LEU A 14 -17.61 10.71 -41.91
CA LEU A 14 -18.41 9.53 -41.55
C LEU A 14 -17.70 8.64 -40.53
N MET A 15 -16.41 8.35 -40.71
CA MET A 15 -15.61 7.58 -39.75
C MET A 15 -15.55 8.27 -38.38
N LEU A 16 -15.28 9.58 -38.36
CA LEU A 16 -15.22 10.36 -37.11
C LEU A 16 -16.57 10.40 -36.38
N ALA A 17 -17.68 10.59 -37.10
CA ALA A 17 -19.02 10.63 -36.51
C ALA A 17 -19.41 9.27 -35.89
N VAL A 18 -19.23 8.18 -36.62
CA VAL A 18 -19.54 6.82 -36.14
C VAL A 18 -18.70 6.47 -34.91
N VAL A 19 -17.38 6.67 -34.98
CA VAL A 19 -16.47 6.34 -33.88
C VAL A 19 -16.67 7.25 -32.67
N GLY A 20 -16.91 8.55 -32.88
CA GLY A 20 -17.18 9.51 -31.81
C GLY A 20 -18.39 9.13 -30.95
N VAL A 21 -19.47 8.63 -31.55
CA VAL A 21 -20.65 8.16 -30.82
C VAL A 21 -20.33 6.94 -29.93
N PHE A 22 -19.61 5.94 -30.45
CA PHE A 22 -19.22 4.77 -29.66
C PHE A 22 -18.21 5.11 -28.55
N ALA A 23 -17.24 5.97 -28.84
CA ALA A 23 -16.26 6.46 -27.87
C ALA A 23 -16.94 7.23 -26.73
N ALA A 24 -17.81 8.20 -27.05
CA ALA A 24 -18.57 8.97 -26.07
C ALA A 24 -19.47 8.07 -25.22
N LYS A 25 -20.19 7.11 -25.82
CA LYS A 25 -21.01 6.13 -25.09
C LYS A 25 -20.17 5.34 -24.07
N ARG A 26 -18.98 4.88 -24.47
CA ARG A 26 -18.08 4.12 -23.57
C ARG A 26 -17.51 4.99 -22.45
N VAL A 27 -17.08 6.22 -22.74
CA VAL A 27 -16.57 7.17 -21.74
C VAL A 27 -17.66 7.55 -20.72
N VAL A 28 -18.89 7.78 -21.16
CA VAL A 28 -20.03 8.03 -20.26
C VAL A 28 -20.33 6.81 -19.38
N TRP A 29 -20.30 5.59 -19.93
CA TRP A 29 -20.49 4.37 -19.14
C TRP A 29 -19.38 4.15 -18.11
N LEU A 30 -18.11 4.31 -18.49
CA LEU A 30 -16.97 4.22 -17.57
C LEU A 30 -17.06 5.28 -16.45
N THR A 31 -17.44 6.51 -16.81
CA THR A 31 -17.63 7.61 -15.85
C THR A 31 -18.78 7.30 -14.88
N LYS A 32 -19.90 6.71 -15.35
CA LYS A 32 -20.99 6.26 -14.48
C LYS A 32 -20.55 5.15 -13.53
N LEU A 33 -19.88 4.11 -14.05
CA LEU A 33 -19.39 2.99 -13.26
C LEU A 33 -18.43 3.45 -12.15
N ILE A 34 -17.37 4.19 -12.50
CA ILE A 34 -16.40 4.65 -11.50
C ILE A 34 -17.11 5.51 -10.43
N ARG A 35 -18.07 6.35 -10.82
CA ARG A 35 -18.84 7.21 -9.89
C ARG A 35 -19.99 6.50 -9.14
N SER A 36 -20.24 5.21 -9.36
CA SER A 36 -21.27 4.45 -8.62
C SER A 36 -20.70 3.59 -7.49
N GLY A 37 -19.38 3.60 -7.28
CA GLY A 37 -18.79 3.11 -6.03
C GLY A 37 -19.09 4.08 -4.89
N GLN A 38 -18.98 3.62 -3.65
CA GLN A 38 -19.31 4.41 -2.46
C GLN A 38 -18.57 5.77 -2.42
N PRO A 39 -19.19 6.82 -1.87
CA PRO A 39 -18.48 8.06 -1.54
C PRO A 39 -17.36 7.81 -0.52
N LEU A 40 -16.48 8.80 -0.36
CA LEU A 40 -15.39 8.80 0.64
C LEU A 40 -15.78 9.77 1.76
N SER A 41 -15.29 9.51 2.98
CA SER A 41 -15.45 10.47 4.09
C SER A 41 -14.74 11.80 3.83
N GLU A 42 -15.17 12.84 4.55
CA GLU A 42 -14.53 14.16 4.52
C GLU A 42 -13.05 14.07 4.98
N GLY A 43 -12.75 13.28 6.01
CA GLY A 43 -11.38 13.00 6.47
C GLY A 43 -10.52 12.22 5.45
N ASN A 44 -11.14 11.65 4.42
CA ASN A 44 -10.52 10.87 3.35
C ASN A 44 -10.70 11.52 1.97
N ASN A 45 -10.98 12.83 1.96
CA ASN A 45 -11.11 13.62 0.74
C ASN A 45 -9.90 13.42 -0.19
N ARG A 46 -10.18 13.35 -1.50
CA ARG A 46 -9.17 13.25 -2.56
C ARG A 46 -9.16 14.48 -3.48
N LYS A 47 -10.03 15.46 -3.22
CA LYS A 47 -10.24 16.71 -4.01
C LYS A 47 -9.69 17.96 -3.30
N ASP A 48 -9.12 17.77 -2.12
CA ASP A 48 -8.20 18.68 -1.43
C ASP A 48 -6.97 19.01 -2.31
N HIS A 49 -6.33 20.16 -2.06
CA HIS A 49 -5.01 20.52 -2.61
C HIS A 49 -4.79 20.22 -4.11
N LEU A 50 -5.80 20.44 -4.97
CA LEU A 50 -5.80 20.02 -6.38
C LEU A 50 -4.55 20.46 -7.15
N GLN A 51 -4.01 21.65 -6.91
CA GLN A 51 -2.77 22.12 -7.53
C GLN A 51 -1.59 21.19 -7.21
N LYS A 52 -1.38 20.84 -5.93
CA LYS A 52 -0.30 19.92 -5.51
C LYS A 52 -0.48 18.53 -6.14
N ARG A 53 -1.73 18.03 -6.17
CA ARG A 53 -2.09 16.73 -6.80
C ARG A 53 -1.80 16.71 -8.30
N ILE A 54 -2.16 17.78 -9.01
CA ILE A 54 -1.90 17.93 -10.45
C ILE A 54 -0.39 18.04 -10.72
N THR A 55 0.36 18.80 -9.93
CA THR A 55 1.83 18.86 -10.06
C THR A 55 2.48 17.49 -9.85
N THR A 56 2.11 16.75 -8.79
CA THR A 56 2.58 15.37 -8.56
C THR A 56 2.20 14.43 -9.72
N GLN A 57 1.03 14.61 -10.32
CA GLN A 57 0.62 13.87 -11.52
C GLN A 57 1.51 14.18 -12.73
N PHE A 58 1.92 15.44 -12.94
CA PHE A 58 2.88 15.78 -13.99
C PHE A 58 4.26 15.15 -13.73
N GLU A 59 4.77 15.24 -12.50
CA GLU A 59 6.06 14.67 -12.09
C GLU A 59 6.10 13.14 -12.28
N GLU A 60 5.10 12.41 -11.79
CA GLU A 60 5.12 10.94 -11.80
C GLU A 60 4.66 10.34 -13.14
N VAL A 61 3.70 10.95 -13.85
CA VAL A 61 3.12 10.36 -15.06
C VAL A 61 3.73 10.92 -16.34
N PHE A 62 3.86 12.25 -16.49
CA PHE A 62 4.52 12.84 -17.67
C PHE A 62 6.05 12.73 -17.56
N GLY A 63 6.60 12.98 -16.37
CA GLY A 63 8.02 12.76 -16.07
C GLY A 63 8.41 11.27 -15.92
N GLN A 64 7.43 10.37 -15.77
CA GLN A 64 7.61 8.91 -15.62
C GLN A 64 8.61 8.49 -14.53
N THR A 65 8.84 9.31 -13.50
CA THR A 65 9.88 9.10 -12.48
C THR A 65 9.86 7.69 -11.86
N ARG A 66 8.66 7.17 -11.55
CA ARG A 66 8.47 5.80 -11.04
C ARG A 66 8.78 4.70 -12.04
N LEU A 67 8.48 4.93 -13.33
CA LEU A 67 8.66 3.91 -14.35
C LEU A 67 10.12 3.84 -14.82
N LEU A 68 10.81 4.99 -14.84
CA LEU A 68 12.24 5.12 -15.18
C LEU A 68 13.17 4.50 -14.12
N ARG A 69 12.69 4.23 -12.89
CA ARG A 69 13.40 3.36 -11.92
C ARG A 69 13.76 1.96 -12.48
N TRP A 70 13.18 1.54 -13.61
CA TRP A 70 13.45 0.28 -14.29
C TRP A 70 13.87 0.50 -15.75
N SER A 71 15.18 0.50 -16.01
CA SER A 71 15.83 0.93 -17.26
C SER A 71 15.13 0.52 -18.57
N ILE A 72 15.34 -0.69 -19.11
CA ILE A 72 14.95 -1.03 -20.50
C ILE A 72 13.43 -0.88 -20.73
N PRO A 73 12.53 -1.44 -19.89
CA PRO A 73 11.09 -1.30 -20.13
C PRO A 73 10.56 0.10 -19.82
N GLY A 74 11.24 0.87 -18.96
CA GLY A 74 10.89 2.26 -18.65
C GLY A 74 11.27 3.22 -19.77
N ILE A 75 12.49 3.11 -20.31
CA ILE A 75 12.97 3.91 -21.44
C ILE A 75 12.13 3.64 -22.70
N ALA A 76 11.85 2.37 -23.01
CA ALA A 76 10.96 2.02 -24.12
C ALA A 76 9.56 2.63 -23.95
N HIS A 77 9.01 2.63 -22.71
CA HIS A 77 7.72 3.23 -22.42
C HIS A 77 7.73 4.76 -22.52
N PHE A 78 8.79 5.40 -22.04
CA PHE A 78 8.98 6.85 -22.11
C PHE A 78 8.89 7.35 -23.55
N PHE A 79 9.66 6.74 -24.47
CA PHE A 79 9.58 7.08 -25.89
C PHE A 79 8.23 6.77 -26.51
N THR A 80 7.57 5.65 -26.16
CA THR A 80 6.21 5.39 -26.69
C THR A 80 5.17 6.39 -26.19
N MET A 81 5.22 6.82 -24.92
CA MET A 81 4.26 7.78 -24.37
C MET A 81 4.46 9.17 -24.96
N TRP A 82 5.69 9.69 -24.96
CA TRP A 82 5.99 10.98 -25.59
C TRP A 82 5.74 10.93 -27.11
N GLY A 83 5.89 9.77 -27.73
CA GLY A 83 5.46 9.50 -29.09
C GLY A 83 3.96 9.75 -29.32
N PHE A 84 3.07 9.33 -28.43
CA PHE A 84 1.64 9.66 -28.55
C PHE A 84 1.38 11.18 -28.51
N PHE A 85 2.10 11.93 -27.67
CA PHE A 85 1.93 13.39 -27.58
C PHE A 85 2.51 14.13 -28.79
N VAL A 86 3.68 13.73 -29.28
CA VAL A 86 4.29 14.33 -30.49
C VAL A 86 3.50 13.96 -31.75
N LEU A 87 3.17 12.68 -31.93
CA LEU A 87 2.42 12.19 -33.10
C LEU A 87 0.94 12.60 -33.08
N ALA A 88 0.42 13.18 -31.99
CA ALA A 88 -0.85 13.91 -32.03
C ALA A 88 -0.81 15.07 -33.05
N THR A 89 0.35 15.71 -33.26
CA THR A 89 0.52 16.75 -34.30
C THR A 89 0.35 16.19 -35.71
N VAL A 90 0.82 14.95 -35.95
CA VAL A 90 0.63 14.23 -37.22
C VAL A 90 -0.87 14.04 -37.51
N TYR A 91 -1.67 13.74 -36.50
CA TYR A 91 -3.11 13.58 -36.66
C TYR A 91 -3.86 14.89 -36.88
N ILE A 92 -3.42 16.00 -36.28
CA ILE A 92 -3.94 17.35 -36.59
C ILE A 92 -3.70 17.66 -38.07
N GLU A 93 -2.50 17.37 -38.58
CA GLU A 93 -2.18 17.55 -40.01
C GLU A 93 -2.99 16.61 -40.90
N ALA A 94 -3.10 15.32 -40.55
CA ALA A 94 -3.88 14.35 -41.32
C ALA A 94 -5.37 14.71 -41.43
N PHE A 95 -5.98 15.23 -40.34
CA PHE A 95 -7.37 15.71 -40.41
C PHE A 95 -7.53 16.97 -41.27
N GLY A 96 -6.53 17.86 -41.28
CA GLY A 96 -6.51 19.01 -42.21
C GLY A 96 -6.34 18.59 -43.67
N GLN A 97 -5.48 17.59 -43.94
CA GLN A 97 -5.24 16.97 -45.26
C GLN A 97 -6.47 16.27 -45.89
N LEU A 98 -7.57 16.15 -45.14
CA LEU A 98 -8.87 15.79 -45.70
C LEU A 98 -9.52 16.93 -46.49
N VAL A 99 -9.31 18.18 -46.05
CA VAL A 99 -10.02 19.39 -46.53
C VAL A 99 -9.12 20.25 -47.42
N ASP A 100 -7.84 20.35 -47.09
CA ASP A 100 -6.81 21.12 -47.78
C ASP A 100 -5.56 20.25 -47.94
N HIS A 101 -5.15 19.97 -49.18
CA HIS A 101 -4.04 19.07 -49.51
C HIS A 101 -2.71 19.52 -48.90
N ASP A 102 -2.46 20.83 -48.90
CA ASP A 102 -1.21 21.44 -48.45
C ASP A 102 -1.28 21.87 -46.97
N PHE A 103 -2.23 21.32 -46.22
CA PHE A 103 -2.47 21.66 -44.83
C PHE A 103 -1.26 21.34 -43.95
N HIS A 104 -0.93 22.30 -43.10
CA HIS A 104 0.14 22.25 -42.11
C HIS A 104 -0.34 23.03 -40.87
N ILE A 105 0.13 22.66 -39.68
CA ILE A 105 -0.26 23.37 -38.46
C ILE A 105 0.15 24.85 -38.57
N PRO A 106 -0.76 25.82 -38.32
CA PRO A 106 -0.40 27.24 -38.33
C PRO A 106 0.80 27.54 -37.42
N LEU A 107 1.62 28.51 -37.83
CA LEU A 107 2.90 28.91 -37.20
C LEU A 107 4.03 27.86 -37.23
N VAL A 108 3.77 26.60 -36.87
CA VAL A 108 4.81 25.59 -36.60
C VAL A 108 4.94 24.47 -37.64
N GLY A 109 3.91 24.21 -38.45
CA GLY A 109 3.82 23.07 -39.37
C GLY A 109 4.73 23.11 -40.60
N ARG A 110 5.66 24.07 -40.66
CA ARG A 110 6.74 24.17 -41.66
C ARG A 110 8.13 24.23 -41.04
N TRP A 111 8.24 23.98 -39.72
CA TRP A 111 9.53 23.95 -39.03
C TRP A 111 10.15 22.57 -39.20
N ASP A 112 11.35 22.48 -39.80
CA ASP A 112 12.11 21.22 -39.89
C ASP A 112 12.29 20.55 -38.52
N THR A 113 12.34 21.33 -37.43
CA THR A 113 12.36 20.83 -36.04
C THR A 113 11.13 19.98 -35.69
N LEU A 114 9.94 20.33 -36.20
CA LEU A 114 8.71 19.56 -35.94
C LEU A 114 8.68 18.28 -36.79
N GLY A 115 9.05 18.35 -38.07
CA GLY A 115 9.23 17.17 -38.92
C GLY A 115 10.26 16.19 -38.35
N PHE A 116 11.40 16.69 -37.88
CA PHE A 116 12.41 15.91 -37.17
C PHE A 116 11.86 15.26 -35.89
N LEU A 117 11.10 16.00 -35.09
CA LEU A 117 10.54 15.48 -33.85
C LEU A 117 9.49 14.38 -34.11
N GLN A 118 8.63 14.57 -35.12
CA GLN A 118 7.66 13.55 -35.55
C GLN A 118 8.37 12.27 -36.00
N ASP A 119 9.35 12.36 -36.91
CA ASP A 119 10.08 11.19 -37.42
C ASP A 119 10.95 10.51 -36.34
N PHE A 120 11.63 11.29 -35.50
CA PHE A 120 12.41 10.77 -34.37
C PHE A 120 11.52 9.95 -33.44
N PHE A 121 10.34 10.47 -33.08
CA PHE A 121 9.40 9.73 -32.25
C PHE A 121 8.74 8.57 -32.98
N ALA A 122 8.50 8.63 -34.29
CA ALA A 122 8.01 7.48 -35.05
C ALA A 122 9.00 6.30 -35.03
N VAL A 123 10.29 6.58 -35.24
CA VAL A 123 11.37 5.57 -35.14
C VAL A 123 11.55 5.08 -33.70
N ALA A 124 11.53 5.99 -32.71
CA ALA A 124 11.67 5.60 -31.30
C ALA A 124 10.47 4.76 -30.79
N VAL A 125 9.25 5.06 -31.25
CA VAL A 125 8.05 4.23 -31.00
C VAL A 125 8.20 2.85 -31.64
N LEU A 126 8.69 2.76 -32.88
CA LEU A 126 8.93 1.47 -33.55
C LEU A 126 9.94 0.60 -32.78
N LEU A 127 11.07 1.19 -32.37
CA LEU A 127 12.05 0.52 -31.51
C LEU A 127 11.47 0.11 -30.15
N GLY A 128 10.59 0.95 -29.57
CA GLY A 128 9.82 0.63 -28.36
C GLY A 128 8.88 -0.58 -28.55
N VAL A 129 8.13 -0.63 -29.66
CA VAL A 129 7.24 -1.75 -30.01
C VAL A 129 8.04 -3.04 -30.20
N ILE A 130 9.17 -3.00 -30.92
CA ILE A 130 10.08 -4.14 -31.09
C ILE A 130 10.60 -4.63 -29.73
N THR A 131 11.08 -3.71 -28.88
CA THR A 131 11.55 -4.01 -27.52
C THR A 131 10.44 -4.66 -26.68
N PHE A 132 9.20 -4.15 -26.79
CA PHE A 132 8.04 -4.68 -26.09
C PHE A 132 7.55 -6.03 -26.61
N ALA A 133 7.73 -6.33 -27.89
CA ALA A 133 7.49 -7.65 -28.48
C ALA A 133 8.52 -8.67 -27.98
N ILE A 134 9.82 -8.33 -28.06
CA ILE A 134 10.92 -9.17 -27.55
C ILE A 134 10.71 -9.51 -26.07
N ILE A 135 10.42 -8.51 -25.22
CA ILE A 135 10.16 -8.73 -23.78
C ILE A 135 8.96 -9.68 -23.54
N ARG A 136 7.93 -9.66 -24.39
CA ARG A 136 6.76 -10.55 -24.27
C ARG A 136 7.07 -11.99 -24.72
N ILE A 137 7.89 -12.16 -25.75
CA ILE A 137 8.33 -13.47 -26.25
C ILE A 137 9.31 -14.11 -25.25
N VAL A 138 10.28 -13.34 -24.75
CA VAL A 138 11.33 -13.79 -23.82
C VAL A 138 10.81 -14.04 -22.39
N ARG A 139 9.67 -13.45 -22.01
CA ARG A 139 9.00 -13.70 -20.72
C ARG A 139 7.58 -14.26 -20.90
N GLU A 140 7.34 -15.05 -21.95
CA GLU A 140 6.00 -15.59 -22.25
C GLU A 140 5.50 -16.52 -21.11
N PRO A 141 4.28 -16.31 -20.58
CA PRO A 141 3.78 -17.14 -19.47
C PRO A 141 3.52 -18.60 -19.88
N LYS A 142 3.35 -18.91 -21.17
CA LYS A 142 3.27 -20.30 -21.65
C LYS A 142 4.57 -21.10 -21.48
N LYS A 143 5.72 -20.41 -21.37
CA LYS A 143 7.06 -21.03 -21.26
C LYS A 143 7.64 -20.94 -19.85
N HIS A 144 7.28 -19.90 -19.11
CA HIS A 144 7.83 -19.63 -17.77
C HIS A 144 6.81 -19.80 -16.64
N GLY A 145 5.54 -20.11 -16.96
CA GLY A 145 4.48 -20.26 -15.97
C GLY A 145 4.43 -19.08 -15.00
N ARG A 146 4.42 -19.42 -13.71
CA ARG A 146 4.37 -18.51 -12.55
C ARG A 146 5.53 -17.51 -12.48
N ASP A 147 6.71 -17.87 -12.98
CA ASP A 147 7.91 -17.02 -13.00
C ASP A 147 7.81 -15.88 -14.03
N SER A 148 6.82 -15.92 -14.93
CA SER A 148 6.49 -14.77 -15.78
C SER A 148 5.74 -13.70 -14.98
N ARG A 149 6.23 -12.46 -14.99
CA ARG A 149 5.46 -11.29 -14.52
C ARG A 149 4.14 -11.08 -15.27
N PHE A 150 4.03 -11.63 -16.48
CA PHE A 150 2.83 -11.61 -17.32
C PHE A 150 1.90 -12.80 -17.07
N TYR A 151 2.21 -13.70 -16.12
CA TYR A 151 1.32 -14.79 -15.70
C TYR A 151 -0.06 -14.25 -15.31
N GLY A 152 -1.13 -14.79 -15.91
CA GLY A 152 -2.50 -14.31 -15.69
C GLY A 152 -2.83 -12.90 -16.20
N SER A 153 -1.94 -12.25 -16.98
CA SER A 153 -2.27 -11.01 -17.72
C SER A 153 -2.91 -11.33 -19.07
N HIS A 154 -3.77 -10.45 -19.61
CA HIS A 154 -4.41 -10.61 -20.92
C HIS A 154 -3.39 -10.47 -22.07
N THR A 155 -2.72 -11.56 -22.46
CA THR A 155 -1.63 -11.55 -23.45
C THR A 155 -2.10 -11.21 -24.86
N GLY A 156 -3.23 -11.76 -25.32
CA GLY A 156 -3.82 -11.46 -26.63
C GLY A 156 -4.11 -9.96 -26.82
N GLY A 157 -4.78 -9.34 -25.84
CA GLY A 157 -4.99 -7.89 -25.82
C GLY A 157 -3.68 -7.07 -25.77
N ALA A 158 -2.59 -7.62 -25.20
CA ALA A 158 -1.29 -6.96 -25.24
C ALA A 158 -0.64 -7.00 -26.64
N TRP A 159 -0.86 -8.06 -27.41
CA TRP A 159 -0.40 -8.17 -28.80
C TRP A 159 -1.24 -7.32 -29.76
N LEU A 160 -2.57 -7.30 -29.60
CA LEU A 160 -3.45 -6.41 -30.36
C LEU A 160 -3.03 -4.94 -30.24
N ILE A 161 -2.71 -4.48 -29.04
CA ILE A 161 -2.24 -3.10 -28.81
C ILE A 161 -0.89 -2.83 -29.47
N LEU A 162 0.08 -3.76 -29.39
CA LEU A 162 1.37 -3.59 -30.10
C LEU A 162 1.19 -3.57 -31.62
N PHE A 163 0.27 -4.39 -32.16
CA PHE A 163 -0.08 -4.38 -33.58
C PHE A 163 -0.75 -3.06 -33.99
N MET A 164 -1.66 -2.50 -33.19
CA MET A 164 -2.27 -1.20 -33.48
C MET A 164 -1.26 -0.04 -33.42
N ILE A 165 -0.31 -0.04 -32.48
CA ILE A 165 0.77 0.97 -32.44
C ILE A 165 1.70 0.81 -33.66
N PHE A 166 2.03 -0.43 -34.06
CA PHE A 166 2.74 -0.68 -35.32
C PHE A 166 1.96 -0.16 -36.53
N ASN A 167 0.64 -0.36 -36.57
CA ASN A 167 -0.22 0.15 -37.64
C ASN A 167 -0.23 1.68 -37.74
N VAL A 168 -0.19 2.39 -36.60
CA VAL A 168 0.01 3.86 -36.58
C VAL A 168 1.31 4.25 -37.27
N ILE A 169 2.42 3.56 -36.97
CA ILE A 169 3.75 3.93 -37.51
C ILE A 169 3.94 3.59 -38.98
N TRP A 170 3.52 2.42 -39.48
CA TRP A 170 3.70 2.11 -40.91
C TRP A 170 2.73 2.90 -41.81
N THR A 171 1.51 3.20 -41.34
CA THR A 171 0.61 4.09 -42.10
C THR A 171 1.13 5.53 -42.11
N TYR A 172 1.70 6.04 -41.01
CA TYR A 172 2.44 7.31 -40.99
C TYR A 172 3.57 7.34 -42.03
N ALA A 173 4.40 6.29 -42.06
CA ALA A 173 5.52 6.16 -42.99
C ALA A 173 5.08 6.23 -44.46
N LEU A 174 3.93 5.64 -44.82
CA LEU A 174 3.37 5.74 -46.16
C LEU A 174 2.75 7.11 -46.46
N VAL A 175 1.99 7.71 -45.53
CA VAL A 175 1.41 9.06 -45.72
C VAL A 175 2.51 10.09 -45.99
N ARG A 176 3.56 10.11 -45.16
CA ARG A 176 4.63 11.11 -45.29
C ARG A 176 5.60 10.79 -46.42
N GLY A 177 5.86 9.51 -46.68
CA GLY A 177 6.67 9.09 -47.83
C GLY A 177 6.01 9.44 -49.16
N ALA A 178 4.73 9.13 -49.33
CA ALA A 178 3.99 9.54 -50.53
C ALA A 178 3.87 11.07 -50.62
N GLY A 179 3.61 11.74 -49.49
CA GLY A 179 3.59 13.21 -49.38
C GLY A 179 4.89 13.90 -49.82
N ALA A 180 6.05 13.26 -49.65
CA ALA A 180 7.32 13.78 -50.15
C ALA A 180 7.44 13.73 -51.69
N ASN A 181 6.73 12.79 -52.35
CA ASN A 181 6.71 12.61 -53.80
C ASN A 181 5.54 13.35 -54.49
N THR A 182 4.47 13.67 -53.77
CA THR A 182 3.34 14.50 -54.25
C THR A 182 3.57 16.00 -54.01
N GLY A 183 4.33 16.35 -52.95
CA GLY A 183 4.52 17.72 -52.49
C GLY A 183 3.70 18.09 -51.25
N ALA A 184 2.83 17.18 -50.77
CA ALA A 184 2.00 17.38 -49.58
C ALA A 184 2.77 17.36 -48.24
N LEU A 185 4.07 17.04 -48.23
CA LEU A 185 4.92 17.08 -47.03
C LEU A 185 5.44 18.52 -46.79
N PRO A 186 5.04 19.23 -45.71
CA PRO A 186 5.42 20.62 -45.49
C PRO A 186 6.82 20.79 -44.83
N TYR A 187 7.58 19.70 -44.71
CA TYR A 187 8.88 19.63 -44.05
C TYR A 187 9.99 19.30 -45.07
N GLY A 188 11.16 19.91 -44.89
CA GLY A 188 12.33 19.66 -45.71
C GLY A 188 13.14 18.46 -45.22
N ASN A 189 14.45 18.65 -45.10
CA ASN A 189 15.38 17.59 -44.67
C ASN A 189 15.30 17.27 -43.17
N GLY A 190 14.53 18.03 -42.37
CA GLY A 190 14.28 17.70 -40.97
C GLY A 190 13.53 16.38 -40.80
N ALA A 191 12.58 16.11 -41.69
CA ALA A 191 11.78 14.88 -41.70
C ALA A 191 12.56 13.71 -42.37
N PHE A 192 13.65 13.30 -41.73
CA PHE A 192 14.61 12.31 -42.27
C PHE A 192 14.03 10.93 -42.61
N PHE A 193 13.05 10.43 -41.84
CA PHE A 193 12.45 9.11 -42.06
C PHE A 193 11.31 9.19 -43.08
N SER A 194 10.55 10.27 -43.05
CA SER A 194 9.56 10.63 -44.08
C SER A 194 10.20 10.78 -45.46
N GLN A 195 11.33 11.52 -45.56
CA GLN A 195 12.10 11.68 -46.81
C GLN A 195 12.72 10.35 -47.28
N PHE A 196 13.21 9.50 -46.36
CA PHE A 196 13.69 8.16 -46.67
C PHE A 196 12.59 7.25 -47.24
N MET A 197 11.39 7.30 -46.67
CA MET A 197 10.21 6.60 -47.20
C MET A 197 9.76 7.16 -48.56
N GLY A 198 9.89 8.47 -48.77
CA GLY A 198 9.69 9.12 -50.07
C GLY A 198 10.64 8.59 -51.12
N TRP A 199 11.94 8.51 -50.81
CA TRP A 199 12.95 7.90 -51.68
C TRP A 199 12.58 6.45 -52.06
N ILE A 200 12.14 5.62 -51.11
CA ILE A 200 11.66 4.24 -51.37
C ILE A 200 10.45 4.21 -52.33
N LEU A 201 9.50 5.13 -52.19
CA LEU A 201 8.27 5.17 -53.00
C LEU A 201 8.44 5.93 -54.34
N SER A 202 9.54 6.67 -54.52
CA SER A 202 9.82 7.47 -55.71
C SER A 202 9.84 6.68 -57.05
N PRO A 203 10.28 5.41 -57.13
CA PRO A 203 10.27 4.66 -58.39
C PRO A 203 8.88 4.31 -58.91
N LEU A 204 7.83 4.49 -58.10
CA LEU A 204 6.44 4.24 -58.49
C LEU A 204 5.84 5.39 -59.33
N GLY A 205 6.49 6.56 -59.34
CA GLY A 205 6.03 7.76 -60.05
C GLY A 205 4.93 8.53 -59.30
N HIS A 206 4.69 9.78 -59.75
CA HIS A 206 3.82 10.74 -59.05
C HIS A 206 2.39 10.23 -58.87
N THR A 207 1.72 9.77 -59.95
CA THR A 207 0.33 9.29 -59.88
C THR A 207 0.13 8.07 -58.99
N ALA A 208 1.12 7.18 -58.89
CA ALA A 208 1.04 6.09 -57.90
C ALA A 208 1.13 6.64 -56.47
N ASN A 209 1.99 7.64 -56.23
CA ASN A 209 2.11 8.29 -54.94
C ASN A 209 0.85 9.10 -54.55
N GLU A 210 0.15 9.77 -55.49
CA GLU A 210 -1.15 10.43 -55.24
C GLU A 210 -2.20 9.45 -54.67
N TRP A 211 -2.30 8.24 -55.26
CA TRP A 211 -3.20 7.19 -54.79
C TRP A 211 -2.72 6.57 -53.47
N ILE A 212 -1.42 6.34 -53.30
CA ILE A 212 -0.86 5.83 -52.03
C ILE A 212 -1.10 6.84 -50.91
N GLU A 213 -0.85 8.13 -51.12
CA GLU A 213 -1.13 9.19 -50.14
C GLU A 213 -2.62 9.20 -49.76
N THR A 214 -3.52 9.25 -50.74
CA THR A 214 -4.97 9.27 -50.49
C THR A 214 -5.47 8.07 -49.69
N LEU A 215 -5.01 6.87 -50.04
CA LEU A 215 -5.40 5.63 -49.38
C LEU A 215 -4.71 5.45 -48.02
N ALA A 216 -3.43 5.82 -47.89
CA ALA A 216 -2.70 5.78 -46.63
C ALA A 216 -3.22 6.82 -45.63
N LEU A 217 -3.66 8.01 -46.09
CA LEU A 217 -4.22 9.05 -45.25
C LEU A 217 -5.52 8.59 -44.60
N LEU A 218 -6.45 8.09 -45.41
CA LEU A 218 -7.70 7.50 -44.93
C LEU A 218 -7.43 6.27 -44.05
N GLY A 219 -6.45 5.43 -44.42
CA GLY A 219 -6.02 4.27 -43.62
C GLY A 219 -5.43 4.66 -42.26
N HIS A 220 -4.60 5.70 -42.19
CA HIS A 220 -3.95 6.19 -40.97
C HIS A 220 -4.99 6.76 -39.98
N ILE A 221 -5.97 7.52 -40.49
CA ILE A 221 -7.10 8.04 -39.72
C ILE A 221 -8.02 6.89 -39.27
N ALA A 222 -8.34 5.93 -40.14
CA ALA A 222 -9.14 4.75 -39.79
C ALA A 222 -8.47 3.89 -38.70
N VAL A 223 -7.16 3.63 -38.83
CA VAL A 223 -6.34 2.92 -37.84
C VAL A 223 -6.40 3.63 -36.49
N MET A 224 -6.26 4.95 -36.45
CA MET A 224 -6.33 5.74 -35.21
C MET A 224 -7.71 5.70 -34.57
N LEU A 225 -8.77 5.88 -35.36
CA LEU A 225 -10.15 5.86 -34.86
C LEU A 225 -10.56 4.47 -34.34
N VAL A 226 -10.15 3.39 -35.02
CA VAL A 226 -10.32 2.01 -34.53
C VAL A 226 -9.48 1.78 -33.27
N PHE A 227 -8.23 2.26 -33.23
CA PHE A 227 -7.37 2.13 -32.06
C PHE A 227 -7.96 2.85 -30.85
N LEU A 228 -8.51 4.06 -31.00
CA LEU A 228 -9.19 4.81 -29.93
C LEU A 228 -10.32 3.99 -29.28
N LEU A 229 -11.15 3.30 -30.07
CA LEU A 229 -12.18 2.40 -29.54
C LEU A 229 -11.58 1.20 -28.80
N ILE A 230 -10.52 0.60 -29.33
CA ILE A 230 -9.80 -0.51 -28.67
C ILE A 230 -9.18 -0.04 -27.34
N VAL A 231 -8.63 1.18 -27.26
CA VAL A 231 -8.10 1.76 -26.01
C VAL A 231 -9.20 1.85 -24.95
N LEU A 232 -10.40 2.34 -25.29
CA LEU A 232 -11.53 2.49 -24.36
C LEU A 232 -12.17 1.17 -23.89
N HIS A 233 -11.84 0.04 -24.53
CA HIS A 233 -12.35 -1.30 -24.20
C HIS A 233 -11.24 -2.28 -23.79
N SER A 234 -10.01 -1.83 -23.58
CA SER A 234 -8.88 -2.69 -23.24
C SER A 234 -8.03 -2.08 -22.12
N LYS A 235 -7.04 -2.85 -21.64
CA LYS A 235 -6.06 -2.39 -20.66
C LYS A 235 -5.16 -1.25 -21.11
N HIS A 236 -5.27 -0.75 -22.34
CA HIS A 236 -4.58 0.49 -22.74
C HIS A 236 -5.31 1.75 -22.25
N LEU A 237 -6.56 1.61 -21.75
CA LEU A 237 -7.33 2.66 -21.06
C LEU A 237 -6.54 3.40 -19.97
N HIS A 238 -5.52 2.77 -19.39
CA HIS A 238 -4.61 3.42 -18.43
C HIS A 238 -3.94 4.69 -18.96
N ILE A 239 -3.80 4.88 -20.28
CA ILE A 239 -3.26 6.14 -20.83
C ILE A 239 -4.13 7.35 -20.45
N GLY A 240 -5.44 7.16 -20.29
CA GLY A 240 -6.37 8.18 -19.80
C GLY A 240 -6.62 8.11 -18.29
N LEU A 241 -6.70 6.91 -17.70
CA LEU A 241 -7.03 6.75 -16.28
C LEU A 241 -5.84 6.90 -15.32
N ALA A 242 -4.59 6.64 -15.72
CA ALA A 242 -3.44 6.77 -14.84
C ALA A 242 -3.20 8.21 -14.34
N PRO A 243 -3.27 9.27 -15.16
CA PRO A 243 -3.27 10.65 -14.67
C PRO A 243 -4.36 10.89 -13.61
N ILE A 244 -5.57 10.38 -13.87
CA ILE A 244 -6.73 10.58 -13.00
C ILE A 244 -6.53 9.87 -11.65
N ASN A 245 -6.05 8.62 -11.66
CA ASN A 245 -5.79 7.87 -10.42
C ASN A 245 -4.63 8.46 -9.60
N VAL A 246 -3.54 8.89 -10.25
CA VAL A 246 -2.41 9.55 -9.58
C VAL A 246 -2.80 10.91 -9.01
N THR A 247 -3.76 11.62 -9.62
CA THR A 247 -4.34 12.84 -9.03
C THR A 247 -5.11 12.52 -7.75
N PHE A 248 -5.93 11.46 -7.77
CA PHE A 248 -6.85 11.10 -6.69
C PHE A 248 -6.31 10.07 -5.68
N LYS A 249 -4.99 9.84 -5.65
CA LYS A 249 -4.33 8.95 -4.68
C LYS A 249 -4.28 9.52 -3.26
N ARG A 250 -3.99 8.68 -2.27
CA ARG A 250 -3.56 9.14 -0.93
C ARG A 250 -2.24 9.94 -1.02
N MET A 251 -2.21 11.13 -0.40
CA MET A 251 -1.04 12.01 -0.36
C MET A 251 -0.24 11.82 0.95
N PRO A 252 1.08 12.13 0.98
CA PRO A 252 1.93 12.48 -0.16
C PRO A 252 2.25 11.27 -1.07
N ASN A 253 1.96 10.05 -0.61
CA ASN A 253 2.11 8.82 -1.41
C ASN A 253 1.09 7.76 -0.98
N ALA A 254 0.85 6.78 -1.86
CA ALA A 254 -0.13 5.72 -1.64
C ALA A 254 0.20 4.77 -0.46
N LEU A 255 1.36 4.88 0.20
CA LEU A 255 1.71 4.22 1.47
C LEU A 255 1.63 5.18 2.66
N GLY A 256 0.58 6.02 2.70
CA GLY A 256 0.14 6.70 3.91
C GLY A 256 -0.33 5.75 5.03
N PRO A 257 -0.81 6.27 6.17
CA PRO A 257 -1.43 5.44 7.21
C PRO A 257 -2.63 4.66 6.66
N LEU A 258 -2.92 3.49 7.22
CA LEU A 258 -4.13 2.74 6.90
C LEU A 258 -5.35 3.61 7.18
N LEU A 259 -6.32 3.62 6.26
CA LEU A 259 -7.52 4.44 6.38
C LEU A 259 -8.41 3.95 7.54
N PRO A 260 -9.14 4.83 8.24
CA PRO A 260 -10.25 4.42 9.12
C PRO A 260 -11.29 3.56 8.38
N VAL A 261 -12.21 2.95 9.12
CA VAL A 261 -13.35 2.23 8.52
C VAL A 261 -14.42 3.24 8.11
N GLU A 262 -14.87 3.14 6.87
CA GLU A 262 -15.88 4.03 6.28
C GLU A 262 -17.07 3.23 5.76
N SER A 263 -18.28 3.64 6.16
CA SER A 263 -19.55 3.13 5.64
C SER A 263 -20.28 4.28 4.95
N LYS A 264 -20.78 4.07 3.72
CA LYS A 264 -21.59 5.05 2.96
C LYS A 264 -21.00 6.46 2.80
N GLY A 265 -19.68 6.64 2.99
CA GLY A 265 -19.00 7.93 2.95
C GLY A 265 -18.96 8.69 4.28
N GLU A 266 -19.25 8.04 5.39
CA GLU A 266 -19.08 8.55 6.75
C GLU A 266 -18.07 7.67 7.50
N LEU A 267 -17.39 8.24 8.49
CA LEU A 267 -16.52 7.47 9.40
C LEU A 267 -17.41 6.64 10.32
N VAL A 268 -17.04 5.38 10.54
CA VAL A 268 -17.75 4.53 11.52
C VAL A 268 -17.35 4.94 12.93
N ASP A 269 -18.34 5.38 13.70
CA ASP A 269 -18.27 5.38 15.16
C ASP A 269 -18.34 3.92 15.65
N PHE A 270 -17.48 3.55 16.61
CA PHE A 270 -17.41 2.20 17.18
C PHE A 270 -18.06 2.11 18.56
N GLU A 271 -18.48 3.23 19.16
CA GLU A 271 -19.29 3.27 20.38
C GLU A 271 -20.79 3.20 20.05
N ASP A 272 -21.24 3.89 18.99
CA ASP A 272 -22.61 3.85 18.46
C ASP A 272 -22.64 3.63 16.92
N PRO A 273 -22.24 2.44 16.42
CA PRO A 273 -22.27 2.14 14.99
C PRO A 273 -23.71 2.04 14.48
N ALA A 274 -24.01 2.76 13.39
CA ALA A 274 -25.33 2.72 12.74
C ALA A 274 -25.75 1.27 12.37
N GLU A 275 -27.03 0.93 12.56
CA GLU A 275 -27.56 -0.44 12.43
C GLU A 275 -27.28 -1.14 11.08
N ASP A 276 -27.04 -0.38 10.01
CA ASP A 276 -26.71 -0.89 8.68
C ASP A 276 -25.31 -0.48 8.18
N ALA A 277 -24.38 -0.21 9.10
CA ALA A 277 -22.98 0.04 8.81
C ALA A 277 -22.26 -1.23 8.33
N VAL A 278 -21.49 -1.11 7.24
CA VAL A 278 -20.69 -2.21 6.68
C VAL A 278 -19.23 -2.03 7.11
N LEU A 279 -18.76 -2.88 8.02
CA LEU A 279 -17.42 -2.78 8.61
C LEU A 279 -16.34 -3.40 7.70
N GLY A 280 -16.06 -2.75 6.57
CA GLY A 280 -15.11 -3.22 5.56
C GLY A 280 -15.75 -3.35 4.19
N ARG A 281 -15.34 -4.36 3.40
CA ARG A 281 -15.85 -4.61 2.04
C ARG A 281 -16.07 -6.12 1.83
N GLY A 282 -17.33 -6.54 1.87
CA GLY A 282 -17.75 -7.92 1.61
C GLY A 282 -18.36 -8.14 0.23
N LYS A 283 -18.72 -7.05 -0.45
CA LYS A 283 -19.33 -7.03 -1.78
C LYS A 283 -18.60 -5.99 -2.63
N ILE A 284 -18.59 -6.17 -3.95
CA ILE A 284 -17.90 -5.22 -4.84
C ILE A 284 -18.57 -3.84 -4.80
N GLU A 285 -19.87 -3.80 -4.55
CA GLU A 285 -20.71 -2.61 -4.33
C GLU A 285 -20.35 -1.81 -3.07
N ASP A 286 -19.60 -2.39 -2.13
CA ASP A 286 -19.12 -1.68 -0.93
C ASP A 286 -17.89 -0.81 -1.24
N PHE A 287 -17.17 -1.08 -2.34
CA PHE A 287 -15.96 -0.34 -2.69
C PHE A 287 -16.26 1.09 -3.12
N THR A 288 -15.35 1.98 -2.75
CA THR A 288 -15.45 3.40 -3.04
C THR A 288 -15.19 3.70 -4.51
N TRP A 289 -15.62 4.86 -4.99
CA TRP A 289 -15.33 5.31 -6.37
C TRP A 289 -13.82 5.33 -6.69
N LYS A 290 -12.95 5.54 -5.68
CA LYS A 290 -11.49 5.45 -5.81
C LYS A 290 -11.00 4.00 -5.92
N GLY A 291 -11.66 3.03 -5.27
CA GLY A 291 -11.40 1.61 -5.51
C GLY A 291 -11.74 1.21 -6.94
N TYR A 292 -12.90 1.61 -7.45
CA TYR A 292 -13.27 1.38 -8.86
C TYR A 292 -12.30 2.06 -9.85
N LEU A 293 -11.76 3.24 -9.52
CA LEU A 293 -10.71 3.90 -10.30
C LEU A 293 -9.38 3.11 -10.28
N ASP A 294 -8.97 2.58 -9.12
CA ASP A 294 -7.79 1.70 -9.00
C ASP A 294 -7.94 0.44 -9.86
N PHE A 295 -9.09 -0.23 -9.77
CA PHE A 295 -9.38 -1.47 -10.50
C PHE A 295 -9.33 -1.25 -12.01
N THR A 296 -9.94 -0.16 -12.49
CA THR A 296 -9.95 0.19 -13.93
C THR A 296 -8.60 0.71 -14.46
N THR A 297 -7.72 1.21 -13.59
CA THR A 297 -6.39 1.74 -13.97
C THR A 297 -5.31 0.64 -14.09
N CYS A 298 -5.58 -0.60 -13.66
CA CYS A 298 -4.59 -1.68 -13.64
C CYS A 298 -4.00 -2.01 -15.03
N THR A 299 -2.71 -1.71 -15.19
CA THR A 299 -1.93 -1.90 -16.44
C THR A 299 -1.53 -3.35 -16.74
N GLU A 300 -1.80 -4.27 -15.81
CA GLU A 300 -1.40 -5.69 -15.84
C GLU A 300 0.12 -5.92 -16.00
N CYS A 301 0.96 -4.92 -15.69
CA CYS A 301 2.39 -4.90 -16.00
C CYS A 301 3.26 -5.86 -15.15
N GLY A 302 2.72 -6.41 -14.06
CA GLY A 302 3.39 -7.41 -13.22
C GLY A 302 4.42 -6.89 -12.22
N ARG A 303 4.69 -5.58 -12.14
CA ARG A 303 5.68 -5.03 -11.19
C ARG A 303 5.33 -5.37 -9.73
N CYS A 304 4.09 -5.12 -9.32
CA CYS A 304 3.59 -5.44 -7.98
C CYS A 304 3.51 -6.96 -7.69
N GLN A 305 3.48 -7.81 -8.71
CA GLN A 305 3.54 -9.28 -8.58
C GLN A 305 4.99 -9.75 -8.36
N SER A 306 5.92 -9.38 -9.24
CA SER A 306 7.34 -9.78 -9.16
C SER A 306 8.08 -9.22 -7.94
N GLN A 307 7.47 -8.30 -7.19
CA GLN A 307 8.00 -7.72 -5.96
C GLN A 307 7.18 -8.11 -4.72
N CYS A 308 6.13 -8.93 -4.88
CA CYS A 308 5.38 -9.48 -3.76
C CYS A 308 6.16 -10.65 -3.13
N PRO A 309 6.42 -10.65 -1.80
CA PRO A 309 7.11 -11.75 -1.15
C PRO A 309 6.33 -13.07 -1.26
N ALA A 310 5.03 -13.05 -0.98
CA ALA A 310 4.16 -14.22 -1.07
C ALA A 310 4.14 -14.83 -2.49
N TRP A 311 4.04 -14.00 -3.54
CA TRP A 311 4.12 -14.51 -4.92
C TRP A 311 5.43 -15.24 -5.20
N ASN A 312 6.56 -14.62 -4.82
CA ASN A 312 7.88 -15.15 -5.10
C ASN A 312 8.19 -16.45 -4.32
N THR A 313 7.53 -16.69 -3.17
CA THR A 313 7.67 -17.93 -2.40
C THR A 313 6.62 -19.01 -2.69
N GLY A 314 5.71 -18.80 -3.65
CA GLY A 314 4.76 -19.82 -4.13
C GLY A 314 3.31 -19.68 -3.62
N LYS A 315 3.05 -18.79 -2.66
CA LYS A 315 1.71 -18.55 -2.10
C LYS A 315 0.75 -17.91 -3.13
N PRO A 316 -0.57 -18.16 -3.10
CA PRO A 316 -1.47 -17.78 -4.20
C PRO A 316 -1.61 -16.25 -4.41
N LEU A 317 -1.25 -15.41 -3.43
CA LEU A 317 -1.30 -13.95 -3.54
C LEU A 317 -0.38 -13.38 -4.64
N SER A 318 -0.99 -12.94 -5.75
CA SER A 318 -0.47 -11.87 -6.60
C SER A 318 -1.31 -10.60 -6.43
N PRO A 319 -0.71 -9.48 -5.98
CA PRO A 319 -1.41 -8.19 -5.91
C PRO A 319 -1.95 -7.72 -7.26
N LYS A 320 -1.31 -8.09 -8.38
CA LYS A 320 -1.86 -7.85 -9.72
C LYS A 320 -3.14 -8.65 -9.96
N LEU A 321 -3.13 -9.94 -9.61
CA LEU A 321 -4.27 -10.82 -9.87
C LEU A 321 -5.47 -10.46 -8.99
N VAL A 322 -5.26 -10.02 -7.75
CA VAL A 322 -6.32 -9.47 -6.87
C VAL A 322 -7.01 -8.28 -7.54
N ILE A 323 -6.26 -7.24 -7.91
CA ILE A 323 -6.83 -6.04 -8.54
C ILE A 323 -7.53 -6.37 -9.88
N MET A 324 -6.99 -7.32 -10.66
CA MET A 324 -7.66 -7.80 -11.86
C MET A 324 -8.96 -8.58 -11.54
N ASN A 325 -8.99 -9.44 -10.53
CA ASN A 325 -10.23 -10.15 -10.12
C ASN A 325 -11.31 -9.18 -9.66
N LEU A 326 -10.96 -8.18 -8.85
CA LEU A 326 -11.87 -7.13 -8.40
C LEU A 326 -12.41 -6.31 -9.59
N ARG A 327 -11.55 -5.94 -10.54
CA ARG A 327 -11.95 -5.28 -11.81
C ARG A 327 -12.90 -6.14 -12.64
N ASP A 328 -12.57 -7.41 -12.81
CA ASP A 328 -13.29 -8.32 -13.70
C ASP A 328 -14.67 -8.70 -13.10
N HIS A 329 -14.76 -8.86 -11.76
CA HIS A 329 -16.02 -8.99 -11.02
C HIS A 329 -16.86 -7.69 -11.03
N MET A 330 -16.24 -6.52 -10.81
CA MET A 330 -16.90 -5.21 -10.91
C MET A 330 -17.51 -5.00 -12.31
N PHE A 331 -16.80 -5.35 -13.38
CA PHE A 331 -17.35 -5.28 -14.74
C PHE A 331 -18.47 -6.28 -14.99
N ALA A 332 -18.41 -7.49 -14.41
CA ALA A 332 -19.49 -8.47 -14.48
C ALA A 332 -20.76 -8.01 -13.73
N LYS A 333 -20.61 -7.39 -12.56
CA LYS A 333 -21.73 -6.86 -11.76
C LYS A 333 -22.31 -5.55 -12.29
N ALA A 334 -21.52 -4.71 -12.97
CA ALA A 334 -21.92 -3.38 -13.42
C ALA A 334 -23.27 -3.29 -14.16
N PRO A 335 -23.68 -4.24 -15.03
CA PRO A 335 -24.97 -4.18 -15.72
C PRO A 335 -26.18 -4.27 -14.80
N TYR A 336 -26.05 -4.88 -13.62
CA TYR A 336 -27.17 -5.05 -12.68
C TYR A 336 -27.38 -3.76 -11.87
N PHE A 337 -26.33 -3.23 -11.23
CA PHE A 337 -26.42 -2.02 -10.41
C PHE A 337 -26.42 -0.69 -11.20
N LEU A 338 -26.01 -0.65 -12.48
CA LEU A 338 -26.07 0.58 -13.31
C LEU A 338 -27.30 0.65 -14.22
N ASP A 339 -27.68 -0.45 -14.87
CA ASP A 339 -28.78 -0.47 -15.84
C ASP A 339 -30.12 -0.92 -15.21
N GLY A 340 -30.12 -1.30 -13.93
CA GLY A 340 -31.31 -1.77 -13.20
C GLY A 340 -31.84 -3.11 -13.70
N LYS A 341 -30.94 -4.01 -14.14
CA LYS A 341 -31.30 -5.37 -14.55
C LYS A 341 -31.44 -6.25 -13.31
N GLU A 342 -32.49 -7.08 -13.29
CA GLU A 342 -32.69 -8.12 -12.29
C GLU A 342 -31.41 -8.96 -12.13
N SER A 343 -30.95 -9.10 -10.90
CA SER A 343 -29.70 -9.81 -10.59
C SER A 343 -29.92 -11.33 -10.72
N PRO A 344 -28.93 -12.13 -11.17
CA PRO A 344 -29.04 -13.60 -11.13
C PRO A 344 -29.01 -14.16 -9.68
N LEU A 345 -28.90 -13.26 -8.70
CA LEU A 345 -28.98 -13.49 -7.25
C LEU A 345 -30.31 -13.01 -6.63
N GLU A 346 -31.31 -12.59 -7.42
CA GLU A 346 -32.65 -12.33 -6.86
C GLU A 346 -33.30 -13.65 -6.44
N ASN A 347 -33.54 -13.80 -5.13
CA ASN A 347 -34.09 -15.00 -4.51
C ASN A 347 -35.56 -15.20 -4.92
N THR A 348 -35.78 -15.96 -5.99
CA THR A 348 -37.05 -16.64 -6.22
C THR A 348 -37.24 -17.74 -5.17
N PRO A 349 -38.48 -18.07 -4.75
CA PRO A 349 -38.74 -19.25 -3.90
C PRO A 349 -38.46 -20.61 -4.55
N GLU A 350 -37.87 -20.62 -5.75
CA GLU A 350 -37.67 -21.78 -6.62
C GLU A 350 -36.17 -22.09 -6.84
N GLY A 351 -35.27 -21.28 -6.24
CA GLY A 351 -33.82 -21.33 -6.45
C GLY A 351 -33.36 -20.29 -7.47
N GLY A 352 -32.26 -19.60 -7.16
CA GLY A 352 -31.70 -18.56 -8.04
C GLY A 352 -30.96 -19.16 -9.24
N LEU A 353 -30.86 -18.41 -10.34
CA LEU A 353 -30.05 -18.83 -11.50
C LEU A 353 -28.58 -19.08 -11.11
N GLY A 354 -28.08 -18.38 -10.09
CA GLY A 354 -26.76 -18.63 -9.48
C GLY A 354 -26.61 -19.96 -8.75
N GLU A 355 -27.69 -20.67 -8.43
CA GLU A 355 -27.67 -22.03 -7.85
C GLU A 355 -27.76 -23.09 -8.95
N GLU A 356 -28.68 -22.93 -9.91
CA GLU A 356 -28.75 -23.78 -11.12
C GLU A 356 -27.41 -23.80 -11.87
N LEU A 357 -26.75 -22.64 -12.01
CA LEU A 357 -25.45 -22.51 -12.67
C LEU A 357 -24.26 -22.99 -11.83
N ARG A 358 -24.39 -23.08 -10.49
CA ARG A 358 -23.34 -23.67 -9.63
C ARG A 358 -23.37 -25.20 -9.66
N GLY A 359 -24.54 -25.80 -9.93
CA GLY A 359 -24.66 -27.21 -10.30
C GLY A 359 -24.28 -28.17 -9.17
N GLU A 360 -25.15 -28.32 -8.18
CA GLU A 360 -25.00 -29.23 -7.04
C GLU A 360 -24.93 -30.73 -7.43
N LYS A 361 -23.77 -31.17 -7.95
CA LYS A 361 -23.22 -32.54 -7.92
C LYS A 361 -21.86 -32.58 -8.62
N ARG A 362 -20.78 -32.34 -7.86
CA ARG A 362 -19.44 -32.80 -8.27
C ARG A 362 -18.58 -33.27 -7.09
N SER A 363 -18.65 -34.58 -6.85
CA SER A 363 -17.71 -35.41 -6.08
C SER A 363 -17.22 -34.87 -4.73
N GLU A 364 -17.75 -35.44 -3.63
CA GLU A 364 -17.11 -35.40 -2.32
C GLU A 364 -15.73 -36.08 -2.36
N LYS A 365 -14.66 -35.29 -2.52
CA LYS A 365 -13.26 -35.63 -2.23
C LYS A 365 -12.42 -34.36 -2.29
N HIS A 366 -11.30 -34.34 -1.57
CA HIS A 366 -10.38 -33.19 -1.42
C HIS A 366 -10.93 -32.02 -0.59
N SER A 367 -11.41 -32.30 0.63
CA SER A 367 -11.28 -31.30 1.69
C SER A 367 -9.78 -31.06 1.98
N HIS A 368 -9.42 -29.80 2.23
CA HIS A 368 -8.05 -29.34 2.55
C HIS A 368 -7.01 -29.39 1.40
N GLU A 369 -7.41 -29.32 0.12
CA GLU A 369 -6.43 -28.96 -0.93
C GLU A 369 -6.26 -27.44 -1.03
N HIS A 370 -5.02 -26.98 -0.82
CA HIS A 370 -4.66 -25.56 -0.95
C HIS A 370 -4.87 -25.03 -2.37
N VAL A 371 -5.17 -23.73 -2.47
CA VAL A 371 -5.34 -23.03 -3.76
C VAL A 371 -4.17 -23.35 -4.71
N PRO A 372 -4.44 -23.88 -5.93
CA PRO A 372 -3.41 -24.14 -6.91
C PRO A 372 -2.55 -22.90 -7.21
N GLU A 373 -1.29 -23.08 -7.62
CA GLU A 373 -0.36 -21.96 -7.91
C GLU A 373 -0.89 -20.93 -8.94
N SER A 374 -1.93 -21.27 -9.70
CA SER A 374 -2.64 -20.39 -10.61
C SER A 374 -3.49 -19.32 -9.92
N GLY A 375 -3.88 -19.54 -8.67
CA GLY A 375 -5.10 -18.98 -8.07
C GLY A 375 -6.36 -19.64 -8.66
N PHE A 376 -7.53 -19.15 -8.24
CA PHE A 376 -8.81 -19.37 -8.91
C PHE A 376 -8.71 -19.24 -10.43
N GLU A 377 -9.48 -20.06 -11.15
CA GLU A 377 -9.68 -19.84 -12.58
C GLU A 377 -10.35 -18.48 -12.84
N ARG A 378 -9.79 -17.73 -13.79
CA ARG A 378 -10.31 -16.43 -14.22
C ARG A 378 -11.53 -16.63 -15.10
N ILE A 379 -12.71 -16.64 -14.49
CA ILE A 379 -13.96 -16.53 -15.24
C ILE A 379 -14.02 -15.14 -15.89
N PRO A 380 -14.27 -15.02 -17.21
CA PRO A 380 -14.35 -13.74 -17.91
C PRO A 380 -15.44 -12.80 -17.36
N ALA A 381 -15.20 -11.49 -17.48
CA ALA A 381 -16.08 -10.43 -16.97
C ALA A 381 -17.44 -10.33 -17.69
N ASP A 382 -17.60 -11.00 -18.83
CA ASP A 382 -18.85 -11.13 -19.58
C ASP A 382 -19.68 -12.37 -19.19
N SER A 383 -19.15 -13.23 -18.31
CA SER A 383 -19.87 -14.41 -17.82
C SER A 383 -20.82 -14.07 -16.65
N PRO A 384 -22.10 -14.49 -16.68
CA PRO A 384 -23.02 -14.34 -15.54
C PRO A 384 -22.48 -14.97 -14.25
N LEU A 385 -21.75 -16.09 -14.36
CA LEU A 385 -21.08 -16.75 -13.24
C LEU A 385 -20.14 -15.79 -12.50
N GLN A 386 -19.42 -14.91 -13.20
CA GLN A 386 -18.48 -13.99 -12.57
C GLN A 386 -19.19 -12.88 -11.76
N ALA A 387 -20.50 -12.66 -11.96
CA ALA A 387 -21.31 -11.73 -11.18
C ALA A 387 -21.92 -12.36 -9.91
N THR A 388 -22.15 -13.68 -9.89
CA THR A 388 -22.83 -14.41 -8.80
C THR A 388 -21.90 -14.90 -7.68
N ARG A 389 -20.58 -14.87 -7.88
CA ARG A 389 -19.57 -15.29 -6.89
C ARG A 389 -19.60 -14.40 -5.63
N PRO A 390 -19.37 -14.95 -4.42
CA PRO A 390 -19.06 -14.13 -3.25
C PRO A 390 -17.69 -13.44 -3.44
N LEU A 391 -17.49 -12.27 -2.84
CA LEU A 391 -16.27 -11.48 -3.04
C LEU A 391 -15.03 -12.21 -2.49
N VAL A 392 -15.18 -12.77 -1.29
CA VAL A 392 -14.24 -13.66 -0.65
C VAL A 392 -14.92 -15.03 -0.50
N GLY A 393 -14.15 -16.11 -0.58
CA GLY A 393 -14.65 -17.47 -0.37
C GLY A 393 -13.70 -18.52 -0.94
N THR A 394 -13.89 -19.75 -0.52
CA THR A 394 -13.14 -20.95 -0.93
C THR A 394 -13.42 -21.37 -2.38
N LEU A 395 -12.67 -22.35 -2.88
CA LEU A 395 -12.82 -22.89 -4.23
C LEU A 395 -14.23 -23.48 -4.44
N GLU A 396 -14.76 -24.12 -3.41
CA GLU A 396 -16.06 -24.78 -3.34
C GLU A 396 -17.22 -23.76 -3.36
N GLU A 397 -17.06 -22.64 -2.64
CA GLU A 397 -18.00 -21.51 -2.65
C GLU A 397 -17.89 -20.67 -3.93
N GLY A 398 -16.78 -20.82 -4.66
CA GLY A 398 -16.48 -20.11 -5.89
C GLY A 398 -16.05 -18.65 -5.68
N GLY A 399 -15.41 -18.31 -4.57
CA GLY A 399 -15.04 -16.92 -4.23
C GLY A 399 -14.27 -16.16 -5.32
N VAL A 400 -14.40 -14.83 -5.40
CA VAL A 400 -13.64 -14.00 -6.35
C VAL A 400 -12.18 -13.86 -5.92
N ILE A 401 -11.95 -13.76 -4.61
CA ILE A 401 -10.66 -13.75 -3.94
C ILE A 401 -10.67 -14.87 -2.89
N ASP A 402 -9.59 -15.63 -2.79
CA ASP A 402 -9.48 -16.71 -1.81
C ASP A 402 -9.06 -16.19 -0.43
N PRO A 403 -9.54 -16.77 0.68
CA PRO A 403 -8.94 -16.57 2.00
C PRO A 403 -7.41 -16.71 1.99
N ASP A 404 -6.83 -17.75 1.39
CA ASP A 404 -5.36 -17.91 1.32
C ASP A 404 -4.68 -16.76 0.56
N VAL A 405 -5.37 -16.14 -0.40
CA VAL A 405 -4.89 -14.95 -1.12
C VAL A 405 -4.91 -13.71 -0.22
N LEU A 406 -5.96 -13.50 0.57
CA LEU A 406 -6.03 -12.40 1.54
C LEU A 406 -5.01 -12.59 2.67
N TRP A 407 -5.01 -13.77 3.30
CA TRP A 407 -4.24 -14.06 4.49
C TRP A 407 -2.74 -14.16 4.20
N SER A 408 -2.32 -14.55 3.00
CA SER A 408 -0.92 -14.44 2.51
C SER A 408 -0.34 -13.01 2.49
N CYS A 409 -1.14 -11.95 2.66
CA CYS A 409 -0.65 -10.57 2.61
C CYS A 409 0.10 -10.15 3.89
N THR A 410 1.36 -9.71 3.73
CA THR A 410 2.21 -9.24 4.84
C THR A 410 2.17 -7.72 5.08
N THR A 411 1.19 -7.00 4.50
CA THR A 411 1.01 -5.52 4.54
C THR A 411 2.27 -4.68 4.29
N CYS A 412 3.30 -5.24 3.66
CA CYS A 412 4.64 -4.64 3.65
C CYS A 412 4.83 -3.47 2.65
N GLY A 413 3.93 -3.29 1.68
CA GLY A 413 3.90 -2.14 0.76
C GLY A 413 4.63 -2.31 -0.58
N ALA A 414 5.34 -3.42 -0.82
CA ALA A 414 6.11 -3.62 -2.06
C ALA A 414 5.26 -3.53 -3.34
N CYS A 415 3.99 -3.95 -3.27
CA CYS A 415 3.03 -3.85 -4.37
C CYS A 415 2.65 -2.41 -4.74
N VAL A 416 2.54 -1.52 -3.74
CA VAL A 416 2.15 -0.12 -3.92
C VAL A 416 3.35 0.72 -4.36
N GLU A 417 4.50 0.58 -3.70
CA GLU A 417 5.75 1.29 -4.05
C GLU A 417 6.17 1.02 -5.51
N GLN A 418 6.02 -0.23 -5.96
CA GLN A 418 6.38 -0.65 -7.32
C GLN A 418 5.22 -0.49 -8.32
N CYS A 419 4.12 0.14 -7.93
CA CYS A 419 3.01 0.50 -8.80
C CYS A 419 3.30 1.84 -9.51
N PRO A 420 3.36 1.88 -10.85
CA PRO A 420 3.61 3.12 -11.60
C PRO A 420 2.35 3.99 -11.75
N VAL A 421 1.22 3.57 -11.17
CA VAL A 421 -0.10 4.22 -11.26
C VAL A 421 -0.82 4.31 -9.89
N ASP A 422 -0.05 4.21 -8.80
CA ASP A 422 -0.46 4.43 -7.40
C ASP A 422 -1.71 3.69 -6.88
N ILE A 423 -1.96 2.48 -7.38
CA ILE A 423 -3.05 1.62 -6.87
C ILE A 423 -2.82 1.25 -5.39
N GLU A 424 -3.81 1.53 -4.55
CA GLU A 424 -3.81 1.39 -3.08
C GLU A 424 -4.06 -0.08 -2.66
N HIS A 425 -3.23 -1.00 -3.19
CA HIS A 425 -3.39 -2.47 -3.11
C HIS A 425 -3.56 -3.03 -1.68
N ILE A 426 -3.03 -2.38 -0.64
CA ILE A 426 -3.09 -2.89 0.74
C ILE A 426 -4.46 -2.63 1.33
N ASP A 427 -4.97 -1.42 1.14
CA ASP A 427 -6.24 -0.97 1.70
C ASP A 427 -7.36 -1.88 1.21
N HIS A 428 -7.41 -2.19 -0.10
CA HIS A 428 -8.36 -3.16 -0.66
C HIS A 428 -8.30 -4.56 -0.02
N ILE A 429 -7.12 -5.03 0.40
CA ILE A 429 -6.95 -6.34 1.05
C ILE A 429 -7.34 -6.27 2.53
N VAL A 430 -6.93 -5.22 3.24
CA VAL A 430 -7.23 -5.05 4.68
C VAL A 430 -8.72 -4.75 4.89
N ASP A 431 -9.37 -4.04 3.97
CA ASP A 431 -10.81 -3.78 3.99
C ASP A 431 -11.64 -5.05 3.74
N MET A 432 -11.16 -6.00 2.93
CA MET A 432 -11.79 -7.33 2.82
C MET A 432 -11.58 -8.15 4.10
N ARG A 433 -10.37 -8.15 4.69
CA ARG A 433 -10.13 -8.78 6.00
C ARG A 433 -10.98 -8.19 7.13
N ARG A 434 -11.20 -6.87 7.13
CA ARG A 434 -12.08 -6.17 8.07
C ARG A 434 -13.50 -6.72 8.03
N TYR A 435 -14.02 -6.96 6.82
CA TYR A 435 -15.34 -7.57 6.67
C TYR A 435 -15.38 -9.01 7.19
N GLN A 436 -14.44 -9.85 6.77
CA GLN A 436 -14.36 -11.23 7.26
C GLN A 436 -14.30 -11.29 8.79
N VAL A 437 -13.42 -10.50 9.42
CA VAL A 437 -13.22 -10.52 10.88
C VAL A 437 -14.39 -9.92 11.66
N MET A 438 -14.95 -8.77 11.24
CA MET A 438 -15.93 -8.03 12.04
C MET A 438 -17.39 -8.29 11.67
N MET A 439 -17.67 -8.74 10.44
CA MET A 439 -19.04 -9.02 9.96
C MET A 439 -19.33 -10.52 9.85
N GLU A 440 -18.35 -11.32 9.42
CA GLU A 440 -18.52 -12.77 9.19
C GLU A 440 -17.92 -13.63 10.33
N SER A 441 -17.06 -13.04 11.17
CA SER A 441 -16.23 -13.75 12.17
C SER A 441 -15.31 -14.83 11.58
N GLU A 442 -14.94 -14.70 10.30
CA GLU A 442 -14.07 -15.63 9.58
C GLU A 442 -12.61 -15.15 9.59
N PHE A 443 -11.71 -15.99 10.08
CA PHE A 443 -10.26 -15.76 10.06
C PHE A 443 -9.46 -17.04 10.39
N PRO A 444 -8.17 -17.12 10.02
CA PRO A 444 -7.27 -18.19 10.45
C PRO A 444 -7.28 -18.37 11.97
N GLY A 445 -7.53 -19.60 12.42
CA GLY A 445 -7.87 -19.90 13.82
C GLY A 445 -6.79 -19.51 14.84
N GLU A 446 -5.53 -19.43 14.43
CA GLU A 446 -4.40 -18.96 15.25
C GLU A 446 -4.59 -17.50 15.70
N LEU A 447 -5.25 -16.68 14.88
CA LEU A 447 -5.60 -15.30 15.24
C LEU A 447 -6.61 -15.22 16.39
N GLY A 448 -7.38 -16.28 16.65
CA GLY A 448 -8.24 -16.35 17.84
C GLY A 448 -7.44 -16.29 19.14
N VAL A 449 -6.24 -16.88 19.18
CA VAL A 449 -5.32 -16.78 20.32
C VAL A 449 -4.73 -15.37 20.42
N LEU A 450 -4.33 -14.78 19.28
CA LEU A 450 -3.85 -13.41 19.21
C LEU A 450 -4.87 -12.41 19.77
N PHE A 451 -6.12 -12.46 19.29
CA PHE A 451 -7.18 -11.54 19.73
C PHE A 451 -7.47 -11.70 21.21
N LYS A 452 -7.63 -12.93 21.69
CA LYS A 452 -7.86 -13.22 23.11
C LYS A 452 -6.71 -12.71 24.00
N ASN A 453 -5.46 -12.89 23.58
CA ASN A 453 -4.30 -12.39 24.33
C ASN A 453 -4.27 -10.86 24.35
N LEU A 454 -4.51 -10.20 23.22
CA LEU A 454 -4.58 -8.74 23.13
C LEU A 454 -5.70 -8.15 24.00
N GLU A 455 -6.90 -8.73 23.95
CA GLU A 455 -8.06 -8.34 24.76
C GLU A 455 -7.83 -8.55 26.27
N ASN A 456 -7.41 -9.75 26.68
CA ASN A 456 -7.39 -10.15 28.10
C ASN A 456 -6.07 -9.80 28.82
N LYS A 457 -5.01 -9.44 28.09
CA LYS A 457 -3.67 -9.18 28.64
C LYS A 457 -2.99 -7.93 28.06
N GLY A 458 -3.63 -7.22 27.13
CA GLY A 458 -3.04 -6.04 26.48
C GLY A 458 -1.76 -6.35 25.67
N ASN A 459 -1.44 -7.61 25.38
CA ASN A 459 -0.24 -8.00 24.64
C ASN A 459 -0.43 -9.34 23.90
N PRO A 460 0.18 -9.54 22.71
CA PRO A 460 -0.09 -10.72 21.89
C PRO A 460 0.54 -12.01 22.42
N TRP A 461 1.54 -11.92 23.32
CA TRP A 461 2.16 -13.08 23.98
C TRP A 461 1.37 -13.60 25.19
N GLY A 462 0.28 -12.93 25.61
CA GLY A 462 -0.57 -13.37 26.73
C GLY A 462 0.10 -13.30 28.11
N GLN A 463 1.26 -12.66 28.23
CA GLN A 463 2.01 -12.49 29.48
C GLN A 463 1.30 -11.49 30.42
N ASN A 464 1.64 -11.45 31.71
CA ASN A 464 1.02 -10.53 32.66
C ASN A 464 1.73 -9.16 32.66
N SER A 465 1.01 -8.04 32.84
CA SER A 465 1.65 -6.71 32.75
C SER A 465 2.78 -6.50 33.76
N LYS A 466 2.72 -7.16 34.93
CA LYS A 466 3.78 -7.19 35.95
C LYS A 466 5.13 -7.72 35.43
N GLU A 467 5.11 -8.59 34.43
CA GLU A 467 6.31 -9.15 33.83
C GLU A 467 6.97 -8.17 32.84
N ARG A 468 6.31 -7.05 32.47
CA ARG A 468 6.82 -6.07 31.50
C ARG A 468 8.08 -5.36 32.00
N THR A 469 8.25 -5.20 33.31
CA THR A 469 9.41 -4.53 33.91
C THR A 469 10.59 -5.46 34.18
N ASN A 470 10.44 -6.79 34.04
CA ASN A 470 11.48 -7.77 34.38
C ASN A 470 12.84 -7.49 33.72
N TRP A 471 12.87 -6.93 32.50
CA TRP A 471 14.12 -6.60 31.80
C TRP A 471 14.92 -5.47 32.47
N ILE A 472 14.29 -4.66 33.33
CA ILE A 472 14.92 -3.58 34.11
C ILE A 472 15.72 -4.16 35.30
N ASP A 473 15.28 -5.30 35.82
CA ASP A 473 16.05 -6.03 36.84
C ASP A 473 17.31 -6.67 36.22
N GLU A 474 17.30 -6.94 34.90
CA GLU A 474 18.43 -7.46 34.13
C GLU A 474 19.42 -6.37 33.60
N VAL A 475 19.38 -5.14 34.13
CA VAL A 475 20.40 -4.09 33.91
C VAL A 475 20.90 -3.51 35.23
N ASP A 476 22.14 -3.02 35.27
CA ASP A 476 22.78 -2.49 36.50
C ASP A 476 22.59 -0.98 36.72
N PHE A 477 21.75 -0.32 35.92
CA PHE A 477 21.53 1.13 35.92
C PHE A 477 20.06 1.52 36.06
N ASP A 478 19.80 2.79 36.31
CA ASP A 478 18.45 3.34 36.53
C ASP A 478 17.61 3.41 35.24
N VAL A 479 16.38 2.91 35.30
CA VAL A 479 15.38 3.02 34.23
C VAL A 479 14.07 3.51 34.86
N PRO A 480 13.74 4.81 34.77
CA PRO A 480 12.64 5.39 35.54
C PRO A 480 11.28 4.92 35.05
N VAL A 481 10.44 4.35 35.93
CA VAL A 481 9.09 3.90 35.59
C VAL A 481 8.04 4.92 36.04
N TYR A 482 7.20 5.35 35.10
CA TYR A 482 6.07 6.25 35.37
C TYR A 482 5.03 5.59 36.31
N GLY A 483 4.50 6.36 37.26
CA GLY A 483 3.55 5.87 38.27
C GLY A 483 4.14 4.94 39.33
N LYS A 484 5.47 4.85 39.41
CA LYS A 484 6.20 4.05 40.42
C LYS A 484 7.42 4.79 40.96
N ASP A 485 8.28 5.27 40.06
CA ASP A 485 9.51 5.98 40.38
C ASP A 485 9.38 7.48 40.08
N VAL A 486 8.51 7.87 39.12
CA VAL A 486 8.21 9.27 38.74
C VAL A 486 6.73 9.48 38.39
N ASP A 487 6.16 10.61 38.79
CA ASP A 487 4.71 10.91 38.63
C ASP A 487 4.40 11.90 37.49
N SER A 488 5.40 12.38 36.74
CA SER A 488 5.20 13.28 35.61
C SER A 488 6.35 13.22 34.60
N PHE A 489 6.12 13.76 33.40
CA PHE A 489 7.13 13.89 32.35
C PHE A 489 8.14 15.06 32.57
N GLU A 490 8.01 15.84 33.65
CA GLU A 490 8.92 16.96 33.90
C GLU A 490 10.38 16.50 33.94
N GLY A 491 11.29 17.26 33.31
CA GLY A 491 12.72 16.98 33.29
C GLY A 491 13.13 15.77 32.45
N PHE A 492 12.21 15.15 31.72
CA PHE A 492 12.47 14.11 30.74
C PHE A 492 12.41 14.66 29.30
N GLU A 493 13.26 14.12 28.42
CA GLU A 493 13.32 14.47 26.99
C GLU A 493 12.47 13.53 26.12
N TYR A 494 12.32 12.26 26.55
CA TYR A 494 11.66 11.20 25.78
C TYR A 494 10.90 10.20 26.68
N LEU A 495 9.71 9.80 26.25
CA LEU A 495 9.16 8.49 26.63
C LEU A 495 9.89 7.42 25.80
N PHE A 496 10.50 6.45 26.44
CA PHE A 496 10.92 5.22 25.78
C PHE A 496 9.76 4.21 25.80
N TRP A 497 9.08 4.08 24.67
CA TRP A 497 8.03 3.09 24.46
C TRP A 497 8.67 1.74 24.13
N VAL A 498 8.52 0.78 25.03
CA VAL A 498 9.22 -0.53 24.97
C VAL A 498 8.57 -1.44 23.93
N GLY A 499 7.24 -1.41 23.87
CA GLY A 499 6.41 -2.31 23.07
C GLY A 499 6.42 -3.75 23.55
N CYS A 500 5.42 -4.54 23.15
CA CYS A 500 5.26 -5.91 23.65
C CYS A 500 6.47 -6.81 23.35
N ALA A 501 7.07 -6.70 22.16
CA ALA A 501 8.24 -7.50 21.81
C ALA A 501 9.44 -7.17 22.70
N GLY A 502 9.74 -5.87 22.86
CA GLY A 502 10.87 -5.39 23.66
C GLY A 502 10.75 -5.70 25.15
N ALA A 503 9.54 -5.98 25.64
CA ALA A 503 9.27 -6.37 27.01
C ALA A 503 9.28 -7.90 27.24
N TYR A 504 8.69 -8.68 26.31
CA TYR A 504 8.37 -10.09 26.57
C TYR A 504 9.21 -11.10 25.77
N GLU A 505 9.75 -10.76 24.60
CA GLU A 505 10.52 -11.70 23.76
C GLU A 505 12.03 -11.55 23.98
N ASP A 506 12.73 -12.63 24.32
CA ASP A 506 14.09 -12.56 24.86
C ASP A 506 15.15 -12.05 23.86
N ARG A 507 14.96 -12.25 22.54
CA ARG A 507 15.85 -11.66 21.53
C ARG A 507 15.60 -10.15 21.42
N ALA A 508 14.35 -9.69 21.49
CA ALA A 508 13.98 -8.28 21.50
C ALA A 508 14.32 -7.55 22.81
N LYS A 509 14.24 -8.19 24.00
CA LYS A 509 14.72 -7.63 25.27
C LYS A 509 16.18 -7.18 25.18
N LYS A 510 17.04 -7.91 24.47
CA LYS A 510 18.45 -7.51 24.22
C LYS A 510 18.55 -6.21 23.43
N THR A 511 17.61 -5.93 22.53
CA THR A 511 17.50 -4.63 21.85
C THR A 511 17.06 -3.54 22.82
N THR A 512 16.03 -3.79 23.65
CA THR A 512 15.55 -2.84 24.66
C THR A 512 16.65 -2.42 25.62
N LYS A 513 17.37 -3.39 26.21
CA LYS A 513 18.49 -3.15 27.12
C LYS A 513 19.64 -2.38 26.44
N ALA A 514 19.97 -2.72 25.18
CA ALA A 514 20.98 -1.99 24.44
C ALA A 514 20.59 -0.53 24.18
N VAL A 515 19.33 -0.26 23.80
CA VAL A 515 18.84 1.12 23.61
C VAL A 515 18.80 1.88 24.94
N ALA A 516 18.34 1.27 26.02
CA ALA A 516 18.35 1.88 27.36
C ALA A 516 19.77 2.25 27.82
N GLU A 517 20.75 1.34 27.65
CA GLU A 517 22.14 1.61 28.02
C GLU A 517 22.73 2.74 27.15
N LEU A 518 22.43 2.77 25.86
CA LEU A 518 22.87 3.82 24.94
C LEU A 518 22.26 5.20 25.25
N LEU A 519 20.98 5.26 25.66
CA LEU A 519 20.35 6.53 26.05
C LEU A 519 20.93 7.05 27.37
N SER A 520 21.13 6.18 28.35
CA SER A 520 21.79 6.50 29.62
C SER A 520 23.25 6.96 29.42
N ALA A 521 24.02 6.25 28.60
CA ALA A 521 25.40 6.62 28.26
C ALA A 521 25.51 7.97 27.55
N ALA A 522 24.51 8.31 26.70
CA ALA A 522 24.40 9.60 26.03
C ALA A 522 23.91 10.76 26.94
N GLY A 523 23.64 10.48 28.22
CA GLY A 523 23.06 11.45 29.16
C GLY A 523 21.69 11.97 28.72
N VAL A 524 20.88 11.13 28.04
CA VAL A 524 19.51 11.48 27.66
C VAL A 524 18.58 11.17 28.84
N LYS A 525 17.76 12.14 29.25
CA LYS A 525 16.75 11.89 30.29
C LYS A 525 15.52 11.23 29.64
N TYR A 526 15.23 9.98 29.99
CA TYR A 526 14.05 9.25 29.52
C TYR A 526 13.36 8.49 30.67
N LEU A 527 12.10 8.12 30.45
CA LEU A 527 11.32 7.22 31.32
C LEU A 527 10.60 6.14 30.50
N VAL A 528 10.01 5.14 31.17
CA VAL A 528 9.17 4.09 30.56
C VAL A 528 7.80 4.00 31.25
N LEU A 529 6.77 3.52 30.55
CA LEU A 529 5.40 3.40 31.08
C LEU A 529 5.16 2.17 31.98
N GLY A 530 6.09 1.22 32.06
CA GLY A 530 6.00 0.05 32.95
C GLY A 530 4.74 -0.79 32.74
N GLU A 531 4.04 -1.13 33.84
CA GLU A 531 2.80 -1.92 33.81
C GLU A 531 1.64 -1.22 33.08
N GLY A 532 1.71 0.10 32.85
CA GLY A 532 0.68 0.89 32.15
C GLY A 532 0.74 0.82 30.63
N GLU A 533 1.83 0.33 30.03
CA GLU A 533 1.97 0.25 28.57
C GLU A 533 1.26 -1.00 28.01
N THR A 534 0.35 -0.86 27.04
CA THR A 534 -0.28 -2.03 26.38
C THR A 534 0.30 -2.27 24.97
N CYS A 535 -0.42 -2.98 24.10
CA CYS A 535 -0.07 -3.18 22.70
C CYS A 535 -0.58 -2.02 21.86
N ASN A 536 0.21 -1.56 20.89
CA ASN A 536 -0.17 -0.48 19.97
C ASN A 536 -1.30 -0.84 18.97
N GLY A 537 -1.94 -2.00 19.12
CA GLY A 537 -2.99 -2.51 18.23
C GLY A 537 -2.59 -2.91 16.80
N ASP A 538 -1.34 -2.73 16.34
CA ASP A 538 -0.95 -2.94 14.93
C ASP A 538 -1.35 -4.34 14.41
N SER A 539 -1.08 -5.40 15.17
CA SER A 539 -1.40 -6.77 14.73
C SER A 539 -2.91 -6.96 14.54
N ALA A 540 -3.75 -6.52 15.50
CA ALA A 540 -5.21 -6.55 15.36
C ALA A 540 -5.68 -5.79 14.12
N ARG A 541 -5.16 -4.57 13.90
CA ARG A 541 -5.52 -3.72 12.76
C ARG A 541 -5.12 -4.33 11.42
N ARG A 542 -3.97 -5.00 11.32
CA ARG A 542 -3.55 -5.65 10.05
C ARG A 542 -4.27 -6.96 9.76
N SER A 543 -4.73 -7.68 10.79
CA SER A 543 -5.66 -8.80 10.60
C SER A 543 -7.08 -8.32 10.28
N GLY A 544 -7.45 -7.07 10.53
CA GLY A 544 -8.78 -6.53 10.24
C GLY A 544 -9.71 -6.42 11.45
N ASN A 545 -9.27 -6.78 12.65
CA ASN A 545 -10.01 -6.51 13.88
C ASN A 545 -9.84 -5.03 14.26
N GLU A 546 -10.63 -4.16 13.63
CA GLU A 546 -10.56 -2.72 13.88
C GLU A 546 -11.07 -2.36 15.29
N PHE A 547 -12.14 -3.00 15.77
CA PHE A 547 -12.69 -2.74 17.11
C PHE A 547 -11.65 -2.93 18.22
N LEU A 548 -10.92 -4.06 18.21
CA LEU A 548 -9.82 -4.31 19.15
C LEU A 548 -8.64 -3.35 18.97
N PHE A 549 -8.40 -2.85 17.75
CA PHE A 549 -7.45 -1.75 17.54
C PHE A 549 -7.94 -0.45 18.17
N GLN A 550 -9.21 -0.07 18.00
CA GLN A 550 -9.78 1.16 18.59
C GLN A 550 -9.68 1.13 20.11
N GLN A 551 -10.12 0.04 20.74
CA GLN A 551 -10.05 -0.15 22.20
C GLN A 551 -8.61 -0.01 22.74
N LEU A 552 -7.64 -0.73 22.14
CA LEU A 552 -6.24 -0.65 22.54
C LEU A 552 -5.65 0.74 22.26
N ALA A 553 -5.99 1.37 21.14
CA ALA A 553 -5.46 2.67 20.79
C ALA A 553 -5.99 3.77 21.71
N ALA A 554 -7.29 3.78 22.02
CA ALA A 554 -7.91 4.71 22.96
C ALA A 554 -7.28 4.64 24.36
N GLN A 555 -7.16 3.44 24.95
CA GLN A 555 -6.54 3.25 26.27
C GLN A 555 -5.08 3.75 26.31
N ASN A 556 -4.32 3.51 25.24
CA ASN A 556 -2.95 4.01 25.15
C ASN A 556 -2.91 5.53 24.93
N VAL A 557 -3.86 6.13 24.21
CA VAL A 557 -3.93 7.58 23.99
C VAL A 557 -4.31 8.32 25.26
N GLU A 558 -5.22 7.79 26.07
CA GLU A 558 -5.52 8.24 27.44
C GLU A 558 -4.23 8.26 28.28
N THR A 559 -3.61 7.09 28.46
CA THR A 559 -2.37 6.90 29.24
C THR A 559 -1.22 7.82 28.76
N LEU A 560 -1.07 8.01 27.45
CA LEU A 560 -0.04 8.88 26.87
C LEU A 560 -0.37 10.36 27.03
N ASN A 561 -1.65 10.75 26.98
CA ASN A 561 -2.05 12.14 27.15
C ASN A 561 -1.94 12.59 28.62
N ASP A 562 -2.23 11.71 29.58
CA ASP A 562 -2.04 11.96 31.01
C ASP A 562 -0.55 12.12 31.36
N LEU A 563 0.32 11.24 30.84
CA LEU A 563 1.77 11.39 30.96
C LEU A 563 2.28 12.72 30.40
N PHE A 564 1.71 13.15 29.27
CA PHE A 564 2.06 14.39 28.57
C PHE A 564 1.17 15.60 28.94
N ASP A 565 0.49 15.58 30.09
CA ASP A 565 -0.25 16.77 30.55
C ASP A 565 0.72 17.94 30.80
N GLY A 566 0.27 19.15 30.47
CA GLY A 566 1.10 20.35 30.44
C GLY A 566 2.20 20.38 29.35
N VAL A 567 2.44 19.30 28.60
CA VAL A 567 3.48 19.22 27.56
C VAL A 567 2.93 19.63 26.19
N GLU A 568 3.58 20.59 25.53
CA GLU A 568 3.24 21.01 24.17
C GLU A 568 3.33 19.86 23.16
N ARG A 569 2.39 19.82 22.20
CA ARG A 569 2.25 18.74 21.20
C ARG A 569 3.56 18.38 20.47
N VAL A 570 4.42 19.37 20.20
CA VAL A 570 5.71 19.16 19.52
C VAL A 570 6.75 18.46 20.39
N ASP A 571 6.67 18.63 21.71
CA ASP A 571 7.61 18.10 22.69
C ASP A 571 7.16 16.77 23.34
N ARG A 572 5.96 16.27 22.99
CA ARG A 572 5.47 14.92 23.32
C ARG A 572 6.24 13.83 22.57
N LYS A 573 7.52 13.66 22.91
CA LYS A 573 8.48 12.83 22.17
C LYS A 573 8.47 11.39 22.67
N VAL A 574 8.33 10.45 21.73
CA VAL A 574 8.28 9.01 22.01
C VAL A 574 9.32 8.30 21.16
N VAL A 575 10.27 7.59 21.77
CA VAL A 575 11.23 6.74 21.04
C VAL A 575 10.79 5.27 21.11
N VAL A 576 10.90 4.55 19.99
CA VAL A 576 10.49 3.14 19.85
C VAL A 576 11.59 2.27 19.23
N THR A 577 11.71 1.02 19.68
CA THR A 577 12.57 -0.02 19.06
C THR A 577 11.96 -0.70 17.84
N CYS A 578 10.65 -0.50 17.61
CA CYS A 578 9.88 -1.26 16.65
C CYS A 578 9.24 -0.37 15.56
N PRO A 579 9.53 -0.61 14.26
CA PRO A 579 8.90 0.11 13.16
C PRO A 579 7.37 -0.01 13.08
N HIS A 580 6.77 -1.06 13.67
CA HIS A 580 5.31 -1.19 13.76
C HIS A 580 4.75 -0.17 14.77
N CYS A 581 5.40 -0.02 15.92
CA CYS A 581 5.08 1.05 16.88
C CYS A 581 5.34 2.43 16.26
N PHE A 582 6.45 2.61 15.54
CA PHE A 582 6.78 3.86 14.85
C PHE A 582 5.69 4.28 13.84
N ASN A 583 5.26 3.36 12.97
CA ASN A 583 4.21 3.64 11.99
C ASN A 583 2.86 3.92 12.65
N THR A 584 2.43 3.08 13.60
CA THR A 584 1.08 3.20 14.17
C THR A 584 0.97 4.36 15.14
N LEU A 585 1.90 4.54 16.09
CA LEU A 585 1.91 5.71 16.99
C LEU A 585 2.15 7.02 16.20
N GLY A 586 3.03 7.00 15.19
CA GLY A 586 3.46 8.20 14.47
C GLY A 586 2.57 8.63 13.29
N ARG A 587 1.65 7.78 12.82
CA ARG A 587 0.81 8.05 11.63
C ARG A 587 -0.66 7.66 11.78
N GLU A 588 -0.99 6.72 12.65
CA GLU A 588 -2.34 6.15 12.76
C GLU A 588 -3.06 6.54 14.05
N TYR A 589 -2.34 6.69 15.17
CA TYR A 589 -2.89 7.23 16.42
C TYR A 589 -3.49 8.65 16.30
N PRO A 590 -3.05 9.54 15.38
CA PRO A 590 -3.74 10.81 15.14
C PRO A 590 -5.20 10.65 14.66
N GLN A 591 -5.59 9.47 14.14
CA GLN A 591 -6.99 9.16 13.79
C GLN A 591 -7.88 8.94 15.01
N VAL A 592 -7.28 8.76 16.20
CA VAL A 592 -7.93 8.53 17.50
C VAL A 592 -7.43 9.55 18.55
N GLY A 593 -7.07 10.75 18.11
CA GLY A 593 -6.62 11.86 18.98
C GLY A 593 -5.16 11.79 19.45
N GLY A 594 -4.47 10.67 19.32
CA GLY A 594 -3.09 10.48 19.77
C GLY A 594 -2.05 11.22 18.92
N ASN A 595 -1.51 12.33 19.43
CA ASN A 595 -0.63 13.23 18.68
C ASN A 595 0.76 13.38 19.33
N TYR A 596 1.75 12.64 18.82
CA TYR A 596 3.08 12.52 19.42
C TYR A 596 4.21 12.65 18.39
N THR A 597 5.36 13.18 18.82
CA THR A 597 6.61 13.24 18.04
C THR A 597 7.35 11.91 18.18
N VAL A 598 6.91 10.91 17.42
CA VAL A 598 7.48 9.55 17.47
C VAL A 598 8.77 9.45 16.64
N LEU A 599 9.81 8.85 17.20
CA LEU A 599 11.11 8.58 16.57
C LEU A 599 11.44 7.09 16.63
N HIS A 600 12.00 6.53 15.56
CA HIS A 600 12.62 5.21 15.64
C HIS A 600 13.96 5.29 16.37
N HIS A 601 14.34 4.26 17.14
CA HIS A 601 15.59 4.29 17.94
C HIS A 601 16.83 4.54 17.08
N THR A 602 16.89 3.99 15.86
CA THR A 602 18.00 4.26 14.92
C THR A 602 18.12 5.74 14.55
N GLN A 603 17.03 6.50 14.52
CA GLN A 603 17.05 7.93 14.20
C GLN A 603 17.61 8.75 15.36
N LEU A 604 17.15 8.47 16.59
CA LEU A 604 17.67 9.12 17.80
C LEU A 604 19.14 8.74 18.04
N LEU A 605 19.50 7.46 17.95
CA LEU A 605 20.89 7.00 18.11
C LEU A 605 21.82 7.62 17.04
N ASN A 606 21.40 7.70 15.78
CA ASN A 606 22.20 8.34 14.73
C ASN A 606 22.41 9.84 15.02
N ARG A 607 21.39 10.53 15.53
CA ARG A 607 21.54 11.90 16.03
C ARG A 607 22.54 11.96 17.19
N LEU A 608 22.45 11.10 18.20
CA LEU A 608 23.35 11.12 19.36
C LEU A 608 24.82 10.85 18.98
N VAL A 609 25.06 10.04 17.93
CA VAL A 609 26.40 9.85 17.35
C VAL A 609 26.88 11.11 16.60
N ARG A 610 26.04 11.72 15.76
CA ARG A 610 26.33 12.97 15.04
C ARG A 610 26.60 14.14 16.00
N ASP A 611 25.81 14.24 17.07
CA ASP A 611 25.91 15.23 18.16
C ASP A 611 27.07 14.91 19.13
N LYS A 612 27.83 13.81 18.90
CA LYS A 612 28.97 13.33 19.70
C LYS A 612 28.66 13.01 21.18
N LYS A 613 27.37 12.82 21.52
CA LYS A 613 26.95 12.25 22.81
C LYS A 613 27.28 10.75 22.89
N LEU A 614 27.33 10.07 21.75
CA LEU A 614 27.84 8.70 21.61
C LEU A 614 29.07 8.72 20.69
N VAL A 615 30.19 8.17 21.17
CA VAL A 615 31.45 8.15 20.42
C VAL A 615 31.92 6.71 20.23
N PRO A 616 31.59 6.08 19.08
CA PRO A 616 32.20 4.81 18.68
C PRO A 616 33.72 4.90 18.64
N VAL A 617 34.38 4.05 19.41
CA VAL A 617 35.83 3.85 19.33
C VAL A 617 36.11 2.76 18.31
N LYS A 618 37.21 2.86 17.56
CA LYS A 618 37.71 1.71 16.79
C LYS A 618 38.43 0.75 17.74
N SER A 619 38.42 -0.54 17.42
CA SER A 619 39.07 -1.56 18.25
C SER A 619 40.55 -1.22 18.51
N ALA A 620 41.00 -1.46 19.74
CA ALA A 620 42.34 -1.11 20.22
C ALA A 620 43.47 -1.92 19.54
N ASP A 621 43.14 -3.02 18.85
CA ASP A 621 44.07 -3.81 18.03
C ASP A 621 44.24 -3.27 16.59
N GLY A 622 43.52 -2.20 16.23
CA GLY A 622 43.58 -1.59 14.89
C GLY A 622 42.73 -2.30 13.84
N SER A 623 41.99 -3.35 14.21
CA SER A 623 40.91 -3.87 13.35
C SER A 623 39.75 -2.84 13.28
N PRO A 624 38.95 -2.84 12.19
CA PRO A 624 37.56 -2.41 12.32
C PRO A 624 36.86 -3.33 13.32
N HIS A 625 35.73 -2.93 13.92
CA HIS A 625 34.92 -3.88 14.70
C HIS A 625 34.34 -5.03 13.86
N GLY A 626 34.57 -5.00 12.54
CA GLY A 626 35.27 -6.12 11.90
C GLY A 626 34.40 -7.27 11.43
N GLN A 627 33.19 -7.37 11.96
CA GLN A 627 32.12 -8.13 11.36
C GLN A 627 31.79 -7.54 9.98
N ASP A 628 31.81 -8.41 8.98
CA ASP A 628 31.08 -8.18 7.73
C ASP A 628 29.59 -8.35 8.05
N ILE A 629 28.82 -7.29 7.83
CA ILE A 629 27.39 -7.21 8.18
C ILE A 629 26.56 -7.11 6.90
N THR A 630 25.40 -7.76 6.87
CA THR A 630 24.34 -7.42 5.91
C THR A 630 23.10 -6.91 6.62
N TYR A 631 22.33 -6.01 6.00
CA TYR A 631 21.21 -5.32 6.64
C TYR A 631 19.84 -5.72 6.07
N HIS A 632 18.94 -6.18 6.94
CA HIS A 632 17.54 -6.37 6.62
C HIS A 632 16.76 -5.06 6.81
N ASP A 633 16.37 -4.40 5.71
CA ASP A 633 15.46 -3.25 5.70
C ASP A 633 14.04 -3.60 6.22
N PRO A 634 13.61 -3.14 7.42
CA PRO A 634 12.27 -3.41 7.91
C PRO A 634 11.25 -2.63 7.08
N CYS A 635 10.22 -3.31 6.57
CA CYS A 635 9.30 -2.68 5.61
C CYS A 635 8.51 -1.49 6.16
N TYR A 636 8.23 -1.47 7.47
CA TYR A 636 7.57 -0.33 8.13
C TYR A 636 8.51 0.86 8.39
N LEU A 637 9.83 0.64 8.45
CA LEU A 637 10.81 1.72 8.57
C LEU A 637 11.08 2.34 7.19
N GLY A 638 11.53 1.51 6.25
CA GLY A 638 11.89 1.92 4.91
C GLY A 638 10.69 2.19 4.00
N ARG A 639 9.91 1.17 3.63
CA ARG A 639 8.89 1.32 2.57
C ARG A 639 7.70 2.20 3.00
N HIS A 640 7.26 2.13 4.25
CA HIS A 640 6.17 2.98 4.77
C HIS A 640 6.63 4.38 5.23
N ASN A 641 7.72 4.49 6.01
CA ASN A 641 8.16 5.76 6.61
C ASN A 641 9.36 6.44 5.92
N LYS A 642 9.93 5.83 4.88
CA LYS A 642 11.06 6.34 4.06
C LYS A 642 12.40 6.51 4.81
N GLU A 643 12.52 5.95 6.01
CA GLU A 643 13.79 5.90 6.75
C GLU A 643 14.66 4.73 6.26
N TYR A 644 15.81 5.06 5.68
CA TYR A 644 16.78 4.09 5.14
C TYR A 644 18.23 4.40 5.52
N SER A 645 18.56 5.64 5.90
CA SER A 645 19.94 6.11 6.08
C SER A 645 20.40 5.94 7.53
N ALA A 646 19.58 6.29 8.51
CA ALA A 646 19.98 6.24 9.92
C ALA A 646 20.47 4.84 10.39
N PRO A 647 19.85 3.70 9.99
CA PRO A 647 20.38 2.38 10.33
C PRO A 647 21.74 2.09 9.66
N ARG A 648 21.95 2.56 8.42
CA ARG A 648 23.18 2.33 7.63
C ARG A 648 24.34 3.18 8.14
N GLU A 649 24.06 4.44 8.47
CA GLU A 649 25.02 5.34 9.11
C GLU A 649 25.48 4.79 10.46
N LEU A 650 24.59 4.21 11.26
CA LEU A 650 24.96 3.57 12.53
C LEU A 650 25.82 2.31 12.35
N ILE A 651 25.53 1.46 11.37
CA ILE A 651 26.40 0.29 11.04
C ILE A 651 27.79 0.76 10.57
N GLY A 652 27.87 1.85 9.80
CA GLY A 652 29.14 2.45 9.42
C GLY A 652 29.88 3.09 10.60
N ALA A 653 29.15 3.76 11.50
CA ALA A 653 29.69 4.40 12.68
C ALA A 653 30.23 3.40 13.71
N SER A 654 29.61 2.22 13.85
CA SER A 654 30.15 1.15 14.70
C SER A 654 31.42 0.50 14.15
N GLY A 655 31.87 0.87 12.94
CA GLY A 655 33.09 0.33 12.33
C GLY A 655 32.92 -1.05 11.69
N ALA A 656 31.68 -1.50 11.46
CA ALA A 656 31.38 -2.71 10.71
C ALA A 656 31.37 -2.45 9.19
N LYS A 657 31.57 -3.51 8.39
CA LYS A 657 31.58 -3.43 6.92
C LYS A 657 30.25 -3.92 6.35
N LEU A 658 29.41 -2.98 5.91
CA LEU A 658 28.11 -3.28 5.34
C LEU A 658 28.21 -3.84 3.90
N THR A 659 27.66 -5.02 3.69
CA THR A 659 27.46 -5.69 2.40
C THR A 659 25.97 -5.81 2.12
N GLU A 660 25.47 -5.04 1.15
CA GLU A 660 24.05 -4.97 0.82
C GLU A 660 23.54 -6.24 0.11
N MET A 661 22.36 -6.72 0.51
CA MET A 661 21.64 -7.77 -0.22
C MET A 661 21.21 -7.28 -1.62
N PRO A 662 21.09 -8.17 -2.63
CA PRO A 662 20.64 -7.80 -3.98
C PRO A 662 19.31 -7.03 -4.03
N ARG A 663 18.37 -7.39 -3.14
CA ARG A 663 17.15 -6.65 -2.81
C ARG A 663 17.37 -5.86 -1.51
N HIS A 664 17.55 -4.55 -1.59
CA HIS A 664 17.65 -3.63 -0.43
C HIS A 664 16.82 -2.36 -0.64
N ALA A 665 16.69 -1.54 0.41
CA ALA A 665 15.94 -0.29 0.46
C ALA A 665 14.52 -0.42 -0.13
N ASP A 666 14.16 0.40 -1.12
CA ASP A 666 12.81 0.43 -1.75
C ASP A 666 12.41 -0.88 -2.44
N ARG A 667 13.39 -1.78 -2.68
CA ARG A 667 13.23 -3.11 -3.29
C ARG A 667 13.48 -4.25 -2.31
N GLY A 668 13.82 -3.97 -1.03
CA GLY A 668 14.13 -5.00 -0.03
C GLY A 668 12.97 -5.97 0.19
N LEU A 669 13.25 -7.28 0.23
CA LEU A 669 12.22 -8.31 0.46
C LEU A 669 11.78 -8.32 1.94
N CYS A 670 10.50 -8.58 2.21
CA CYS A 670 9.94 -8.67 3.58
C CYS A 670 10.50 -9.86 4.36
N CYS A 671 10.55 -9.76 5.69
CA CYS A 671 10.89 -10.87 6.61
C CYS A 671 9.77 -11.91 6.79
N GLY A 672 8.52 -11.57 6.45
CA GLY A 672 7.34 -12.44 6.64
C GLY A 672 6.35 -11.95 7.69
N ALA A 673 6.81 -11.45 8.85
CA ALA A 673 5.97 -11.18 10.04
C ALA A 673 4.81 -10.17 9.88
N GLY A 674 4.89 -9.24 8.92
CA GLY A 674 3.87 -8.19 8.73
C GLY A 674 2.50 -8.76 8.37
N GLY A 675 1.44 -7.93 8.41
CA GLY A 675 0.09 -8.40 8.08
C GLY A 675 -0.49 -9.40 9.08
N ALA A 676 -0.04 -9.36 10.34
CA ALA A 676 -0.27 -10.36 11.39
C ALA A 676 0.30 -11.78 11.12
N ARG A 677 1.14 -11.97 10.09
CA ARG A 677 1.73 -13.27 9.73
C ARG A 677 2.78 -13.81 10.71
N MET A 678 3.19 -13.04 11.72
CA MET A 678 3.93 -13.58 12.86
C MET A 678 3.07 -14.51 13.75
N TRP A 679 1.74 -14.44 13.63
CA TRP A 679 0.77 -15.13 14.48
C TRP A 679 -0.07 -16.18 13.73
N MET A 680 0.33 -16.56 12.51
CA MET A 680 -0.34 -17.52 11.64
C MET A 680 0.72 -18.37 10.93
N GLU A 681 0.53 -19.68 10.79
CA GLU A 681 1.61 -20.52 10.26
C GLU A 681 1.77 -20.47 8.73
N GLU A 682 2.97 -20.88 8.27
CA GLU A 682 3.45 -20.79 6.88
C GLU A 682 3.28 -22.12 6.11
N HIS A 683 2.05 -22.65 6.02
CA HIS A 683 1.80 -23.95 5.37
C HIS A 683 2.00 -23.97 3.85
N ILE A 684 1.81 -22.84 3.16
CA ILE A 684 1.77 -22.79 1.69
C ILE A 684 3.08 -22.28 1.11
N GLY A 685 3.71 -23.06 0.25
CA GLY A 685 4.97 -22.72 -0.41
C GLY A 685 6.14 -22.55 0.56
N LYS A 686 7.16 -21.80 0.15
CA LYS A 686 8.32 -21.48 1.00
C LYS A 686 7.95 -20.40 2.03
N ARG A 687 8.47 -20.51 3.25
CA ARG A 687 8.33 -19.44 4.27
C ARG A 687 9.08 -18.19 3.78
N VAL A 688 8.52 -17.01 4.05
CA VAL A 688 9.05 -15.73 3.53
C VAL A 688 10.39 -15.37 4.21
N ASN A 689 10.56 -15.74 5.47
CA ASN A 689 11.82 -15.56 6.19
C ASN A 689 12.96 -16.42 5.62
N THR A 690 12.70 -17.69 5.26
CA THR A 690 13.70 -18.58 4.65
C THR A 690 14.25 -17.99 3.35
N GLU A 691 13.36 -17.54 2.45
CA GLU A 691 13.74 -16.89 1.18
C GLU A 691 14.56 -15.61 1.38
N ARG A 692 14.28 -14.81 2.42
CA ARG A 692 15.08 -13.63 2.74
C ARG A 692 16.39 -13.98 3.45
N THR A 693 16.42 -15.05 4.24
CA THR A 693 17.61 -15.43 5.00
C THR A 693 18.64 -16.12 4.13
N GLU A 694 18.21 -16.90 3.15
CA GLU A 694 19.08 -17.36 2.07
C GLU A 694 19.74 -16.20 1.33
N GLU A 695 18.98 -15.16 0.94
CA GLU A 695 19.55 -13.98 0.30
C GLU A 695 20.54 -13.22 1.20
N ALA A 696 20.34 -13.24 2.52
CA ALA A 696 21.24 -12.63 3.49
C ALA A 696 22.55 -13.43 3.65
N ILE A 697 22.45 -14.75 3.81
CA ILE A 697 23.59 -15.67 3.93
C ILE A 697 24.41 -15.69 2.62
N ASP A 698 23.74 -15.64 1.46
CA ASP A 698 24.37 -15.59 0.14
C ASP A 698 25.19 -14.29 -0.10
N THR A 699 25.16 -13.30 0.82
CA THR A 699 26.09 -12.15 0.79
C THR A 699 27.50 -12.48 1.32
N GLY A 700 27.65 -13.58 2.07
CA GLY A 700 28.90 -13.91 2.78
C GLY A 700 29.16 -13.09 4.06
N ALA A 701 28.19 -12.32 4.54
CA ALA A 701 28.30 -11.57 5.79
C ALA A 701 28.33 -12.49 7.02
N SER A 702 29.16 -12.14 8.00
CA SER A 702 29.32 -12.84 9.29
C SER A 702 28.15 -12.65 10.27
N ALA A 703 27.37 -11.57 10.15
CA ALA A 703 26.14 -11.36 10.91
C ALA A 703 25.11 -10.53 10.12
N ILE A 704 23.84 -10.66 10.50
CA ILE A 704 22.68 -9.97 9.91
C ILE A 704 22.18 -8.91 10.90
N ALA A 705 22.23 -7.64 10.48
CA ALA A 705 21.66 -6.52 11.21
C ALA A 705 20.20 -6.27 10.80
N THR A 706 19.37 -5.85 11.75
CA THR A 706 18.00 -5.36 11.54
C THR A 706 17.73 -4.15 12.46
N GLY A 707 16.71 -3.36 12.14
CA GLY A 707 16.17 -2.32 13.03
C GLY A 707 14.70 -2.61 13.36
N CYS A 708 14.39 -3.83 13.80
CA CYS A 708 13.02 -4.27 14.10
C CYS A 708 13.01 -5.62 14.84
N PRO A 709 12.29 -5.75 15.98
CA PRO A 709 12.23 -6.99 16.74
C PRO A 709 11.47 -8.11 16.00
N PHE A 710 10.35 -7.83 15.34
CA PHE A 710 9.65 -8.85 14.53
C PHE A 710 10.53 -9.37 13.39
N CYS A 711 11.27 -8.48 12.71
CA CYS A 711 12.22 -8.91 11.68
C CYS A 711 13.37 -9.72 12.29
N ARG A 712 13.83 -9.38 13.49
CA ARG A 712 14.86 -10.14 14.21
C ARG A 712 14.43 -11.57 14.48
N VAL A 713 13.23 -11.78 15.05
CA VAL A 713 12.68 -13.12 15.30
C VAL A 713 12.62 -13.92 14.01
N MET A 714 11.89 -13.42 13.00
CA MET A 714 11.72 -14.11 11.72
C MET A 714 13.06 -14.45 11.04
N MET A 715 14.03 -13.51 11.01
CA MET A 715 15.34 -13.74 10.40
C MET A 715 16.20 -14.70 11.22
N THR A 716 16.09 -14.73 12.56
CA THR A 716 16.83 -15.72 13.38
C THR A 716 16.27 -17.12 13.16
N ASP A 717 14.94 -17.27 13.18
CA ASP A 717 14.30 -18.56 12.91
C ASP A 717 14.57 -19.01 11.46
N GLY A 718 14.69 -18.05 10.53
CA GLY A 718 15.14 -18.28 9.16
C GLY A 718 16.62 -18.70 9.06
N VAL A 719 17.50 -18.23 9.96
CA VAL A 719 18.89 -18.71 10.04
C VAL A 719 18.89 -20.13 10.59
N ASP A 720 18.10 -20.41 11.64
CA ASP A 720 17.99 -21.73 12.23
C ASP A 720 17.54 -22.78 11.19
N ASP A 721 16.48 -22.47 10.42
CA ASP A 721 15.99 -23.28 9.29
C ASP A 721 17.06 -23.47 8.19
N VAL A 722 17.66 -22.38 7.70
CA VAL A 722 18.58 -22.41 6.55
C VAL A 722 19.93 -23.05 6.91
N SER A 723 20.48 -22.77 8.09
CA SER A 723 21.74 -23.36 8.55
C SER A 723 21.63 -24.86 8.75
N ALA A 724 20.52 -25.34 9.34
CA ALA A 724 20.25 -26.77 9.45
C ALA A 724 20.02 -27.45 8.08
N THR A 725 19.38 -26.75 7.14
CA THR A 725 19.09 -27.28 5.80
C THR A 725 20.33 -27.31 4.89
N ARG A 726 21.27 -26.36 5.04
CA ARG A 726 22.46 -26.21 4.20
C ARG A 726 23.76 -26.77 4.80
N ASP A 727 23.72 -27.26 6.05
CA ASP A 727 24.88 -27.72 6.85
C ASP A 727 26.00 -26.66 6.94
N ILE A 728 25.62 -25.47 7.43
CA ILE A 728 26.50 -24.31 7.59
C ILE A 728 26.42 -23.73 9.01
N GLU A 729 27.45 -22.98 9.41
CA GLU A 729 27.47 -22.27 10.68
C GLU A 729 26.35 -21.22 10.78
N LYS A 730 25.84 -20.98 12.00
CA LYS A 730 24.73 -20.05 12.24
C LYS A 730 25.22 -18.61 12.28
N VAL A 731 24.78 -17.83 11.31
CA VAL A 731 25.04 -16.38 11.20
C VAL A 731 24.27 -15.63 12.30
N GLU A 732 24.92 -14.79 13.09
CA GLU A 732 24.24 -14.09 14.20
C GLU A 732 23.24 -13.04 13.68
N VAL A 733 22.08 -12.90 14.36
CA VAL A 733 21.07 -11.88 14.02
C VAL A 733 20.94 -10.85 15.15
N LEU A 734 21.36 -9.62 14.84
CA LEU A 734 21.54 -8.50 15.77
C LEU A 734 20.64 -7.32 15.42
N ASP A 735 20.32 -6.50 16.42
CA ASP A 735 19.81 -5.15 16.16
C ASP A 735 20.96 -4.16 15.99
N VAL A 736 20.78 -3.14 15.16
CA VAL A 736 21.74 -2.03 14.96
C VAL A 736 22.14 -1.36 16.28
N ALA A 737 21.25 -1.31 17.28
CA ALA A 737 21.58 -0.82 18.62
C ALA A 737 22.67 -1.64 19.32
N GLN A 738 22.68 -2.97 19.16
CA GLN A 738 23.71 -3.81 19.76
C GLN A 738 25.07 -3.64 19.07
N LEU A 739 25.08 -3.48 17.75
CA LEU A 739 26.30 -3.18 17.00
C LEU A 739 26.90 -1.83 17.42
N LEU A 740 26.06 -0.82 17.63
CA LEU A 740 26.50 0.47 18.16
C LEU A 740 27.05 0.34 19.58
N LEU A 741 26.33 -0.31 20.50
CA LEU A 741 26.77 -0.49 21.88
C LEU A 741 28.07 -1.29 22.02
N GLY A 742 28.27 -2.32 21.17
CA GLY A 742 29.52 -3.07 21.11
C GLY A 742 30.73 -2.25 20.62
N SER A 743 30.50 -1.11 19.99
CA SER A 743 31.55 -0.20 19.49
C SER A 743 31.93 0.93 20.44
N LEU A 744 31.30 1.04 21.62
CA LEU A 744 31.59 2.09 22.60
C LEU A 744 32.62 1.64 23.64
N ASP A 745 33.47 2.57 24.07
CA ASP A 745 34.30 2.38 25.26
C ASP A 745 33.43 2.54 26.51
N LYS A 746 33.06 1.44 27.16
CA LYS A 746 32.27 1.43 28.40
C LYS A 746 32.99 2.04 29.61
N SER A 747 34.27 2.39 29.51
CA SER A 747 34.98 3.15 30.54
C SER A 747 34.90 4.68 30.35
N SER A 748 34.38 5.14 29.21
CA SER A 748 34.29 6.57 28.87
C SER A 748 33.05 7.30 29.40
N PHE A 749 32.09 6.58 29.98
CA PHE A 749 30.83 7.12 30.52
C PHE A 749 30.43 6.44 31.83
N THR A 750 29.60 7.13 32.63
CA THR A 750 29.03 6.60 33.87
C THR A 750 27.51 6.48 33.70
N LEU A 751 26.96 5.31 34.03
CA LEU A 751 25.52 5.06 34.02
C LEU A 751 24.88 5.49 35.36
N PRO A 752 23.60 5.89 35.39
CA PRO A 752 22.93 6.33 36.62
C PRO A 752 22.70 5.17 37.59
N GLU A 753 22.96 5.38 38.89
CA GLU A 753 22.68 4.40 39.95
C GLU A 753 21.16 4.20 40.12
N LYS A 754 20.71 2.97 40.39
CA LYS A 754 19.27 2.66 40.56
C LYS A 754 18.62 3.54 41.65
N GLY A 755 17.45 4.09 41.34
CA GLY A 755 16.72 5.02 42.19
C GLY A 755 17.28 6.45 42.19
N THR A 756 18.02 6.87 41.17
CA THR A 756 18.44 8.27 41.00
C THR A 756 17.26 9.14 40.60
N ALA A 757 16.48 8.72 39.60
CA ALA A 757 15.34 9.49 39.11
C ALA A 757 14.21 9.64 40.15
N ALA A 758 14.04 8.65 41.03
CA ALA A 758 13.10 8.74 42.16
C ALA A 758 13.50 9.88 43.12
N LYS A 759 14.78 9.95 43.53
CA LYS A 759 15.31 11.05 44.34
C LYS A 759 15.17 12.40 43.63
N GLU A 760 15.54 12.48 42.34
CA GLU A 760 15.33 13.69 41.53
C GLU A 760 13.84 14.09 41.46
N SER A 761 12.91 13.14 41.48
CA SER A 761 11.47 13.39 41.51
C SER A 761 11.01 13.94 42.87
N GLU A 762 11.40 13.29 43.97
CA GLU A 762 11.12 13.74 45.34
C GLU A 762 11.66 15.15 45.61
N GLU A 763 12.89 15.46 45.18
CA GLU A 763 13.51 16.78 45.31
C GLU A 763 12.74 17.87 44.51
N ARG A 764 12.21 17.53 43.33
CA ARG A 764 11.39 18.45 42.52
C ARG A 764 10.01 18.66 43.12
N ALA A 765 9.38 17.60 43.64
CA ALA A 765 8.11 17.70 44.36
C ALA A 765 8.25 18.57 45.63
N ALA A 766 9.32 18.36 46.40
CA ALA A 766 9.66 19.18 47.57
C ALA A 766 9.92 20.65 47.19
N ARG A 767 10.65 20.91 46.10
CA ARG A 767 10.86 22.29 45.62
C ARG A 767 9.55 22.97 45.22
N LYS A 768 8.69 22.32 44.43
CA LYS A 768 7.36 22.85 44.08
C LYS A 768 6.49 23.12 45.31
N ALA A 769 6.54 22.25 46.32
CA ALA A 769 5.81 22.45 47.58
C ALA A 769 6.33 23.64 48.39
N ALA A 770 7.63 23.96 48.30
CA ALA A 770 8.23 25.14 48.93
C ALA A 770 8.03 26.44 48.12
N GLU A 771 7.87 26.34 46.80
CA GLU A 771 7.60 27.47 45.90
C GLU A 771 6.10 27.84 45.82
N ALA A 772 5.21 26.97 46.31
CA ALA A 772 3.78 27.26 46.40
C ALA A 772 3.50 28.42 47.38
N PRO A 773 2.77 29.48 46.98
CA PRO A 773 2.51 30.63 47.85
C PRO A 773 1.68 30.21 49.07
N ALA A 774 2.08 30.70 50.25
CA ALA A 774 1.40 30.41 51.50
C ALA A 774 -0.09 30.77 51.42
N LYS A 775 -0.93 29.79 51.74
CA LYS A 775 -2.39 29.92 51.70
C LYS A 775 -2.81 31.03 52.68
N VAL A 776 -3.54 32.03 52.18
CA VAL A 776 -4.21 33.01 53.05
C VAL A 776 -5.29 32.27 53.84
N GLU A 777 -5.27 32.41 55.16
CA GLU A 777 -6.26 31.79 56.04
C GLU A 777 -7.62 32.51 55.92
N GLU A 778 -8.69 31.75 55.67
CA GLU A 778 -10.06 32.25 55.82
C GLU A 778 -10.45 32.28 57.31
N PRO A 779 -10.95 33.41 57.85
CA PRO A 779 -11.45 33.46 59.22
C PRO A 779 -12.81 32.75 59.38
N GLU A 780 -13.07 32.22 60.58
CA GLU A 780 -14.35 31.60 60.95
C GLU A 780 -15.54 32.59 60.93
N ALA A 781 -16.76 32.07 60.80
CA ALA A 781 -17.99 32.86 60.63
C ALA A 781 -18.99 32.72 61.78
N ALA A 782 -19.47 33.85 62.32
CA ALA A 782 -20.79 34.05 62.95
C ALA A 782 -20.92 35.49 63.55
N PRO A 783 -22.13 36.04 63.79
CA PRO A 783 -23.45 35.77 63.20
C PRO A 783 -24.08 37.03 62.55
N ALA A 784 -25.34 36.95 62.09
CA ALA A 784 -26.00 37.97 61.28
C ALA A 784 -26.66 39.14 62.04
N ALA A 785 -26.88 40.26 61.35
CA ALA A 785 -27.75 41.38 61.73
C ALA A 785 -28.44 41.99 60.48
N GLU A 786 -29.55 42.72 60.69
CA GLU A 786 -30.58 43.05 59.68
C GLU A 786 -30.25 44.16 58.65
N ALA A 787 -31.16 44.25 57.66
CA ALA A 787 -31.66 45.45 56.96
C ALA A 787 -31.32 45.63 55.47
N ALA A 788 -32.31 46.16 54.75
CA ALA A 788 -32.35 46.40 53.30
C ALA A 788 -33.14 47.72 53.05
N PRO A 789 -33.46 48.11 51.80
CA PRO A 789 -32.65 48.17 50.59
C PRO A 789 -32.53 49.61 50.03
N ALA A 790 -31.63 49.86 49.07
CA ALA A 790 -31.68 51.09 48.25
C ALA A 790 -31.08 50.90 46.85
N GLU A 791 -31.86 51.18 45.81
CA GLU A 791 -31.32 51.46 44.46
C GLU A 791 -30.84 52.92 44.39
N ALA A 792 -29.67 53.16 43.78
CA ALA A 792 -29.34 54.48 43.23
C ALA A 792 -28.38 54.35 42.02
N LYS A 793 -28.75 55.00 40.92
CA LYS A 793 -28.05 54.92 39.61
C LYS A 793 -26.72 55.66 39.63
N ALA A 794 -25.74 55.13 38.89
CA ALA A 794 -24.50 55.83 38.58
C ALA A 794 -24.73 57.10 37.72
N SER A 795 -23.86 58.10 37.86
CA SER A 795 -23.78 59.24 36.96
C SER A 795 -22.41 59.94 37.03
N THR A 796 -21.76 60.13 35.87
CA THR A 796 -20.81 61.24 35.54
C THR A 796 -19.51 61.40 36.36
N ALA A 797 -18.41 62.02 35.87
CA ALA A 797 -18.06 62.59 34.55
C ALA A 797 -16.51 62.68 34.39
N PRO A 798 -15.98 62.94 33.17
CA PRO A 798 -14.55 63.06 32.86
C PRO A 798 -14.04 64.51 32.66
N THR A 799 -12.76 64.66 32.33
CA THR A 799 -12.05 65.93 32.04
C THR A 799 -10.86 65.64 31.09
N GLU A 800 -10.48 66.40 30.06
CA GLU A 800 -11.12 67.35 29.13
C GLU A 800 -10.18 67.52 27.89
N THR A 801 -10.68 67.89 26.70
CA THR A 801 -10.18 69.06 25.89
C THR A 801 -10.86 69.26 24.52
N LYS A 802 -11.77 70.26 24.52
CA LYS A 802 -12.29 71.19 23.48
C LYS A 802 -11.43 71.51 22.21
N PRO A 803 -11.92 72.30 21.20
CA PRO A 803 -13.23 72.32 20.49
C PRO A 803 -13.19 72.76 18.97
N VAL A 804 -14.30 72.64 18.20
CA VAL A 804 -15.08 73.78 17.57
C VAL A 804 -16.30 73.37 16.68
N THR A 805 -17.46 73.95 17.02
CA THR A 805 -18.72 74.31 16.29
C THR A 805 -19.01 74.00 14.79
N GLY A 806 -20.29 73.66 14.47
CA GLY A 806 -20.92 73.97 13.15
C GLY A 806 -22.28 73.32 12.76
N LEU A 807 -23.43 73.91 13.19
CA LEU A 807 -24.86 73.86 12.70
C LEU A 807 -25.41 72.78 11.68
N GLY A 808 -26.73 72.45 11.74
CA GLY A 808 -27.37 71.48 10.78
C GLY A 808 -28.91 71.54 10.52
N VAL A 809 -29.75 71.00 11.43
CA VAL A 809 -31.25 71.02 11.43
C VAL A 809 -32.06 70.06 10.49
N ALA A 810 -33.04 69.35 11.10
CA ALA A 810 -34.29 68.71 10.57
C ALA A 810 -34.23 67.48 9.61
N GLY A 811 -35.23 66.57 9.58
CA GLY A 811 -36.35 66.35 10.54
C GLY A 811 -37.59 65.59 10.00
N GLY A 812 -38.24 64.76 10.85
CA GLY A 812 -39.58 64.14 10.65
C GLY A 812 -39.61 62.82 9.83
N ALA A 813 -40.11 61.63 10.24
CA ALA A 813 -40.98 61.09 11.32
C ALA A 813 -42.48 60.90 10.99
N LYS A 814 -42.99 59.63 11.06
CA LYS A 814 -44.24 59.26 11.77
C LYS A 814 -44.59 57.75 11.86
N ARG A 815 -45.01 57.35 13.08
CA ARG A 815 -45.95 56.25 13.47
C ARG A 815 -47.41 56.79 13.40
N PRO A 816 -48.53 56.12 13.80
CA PRO A 816 -48.75 54.84 14.56
C PRO A 816 -49.73 53.86 13.84
N GLY A 817 -50.21 52.71 14.36
CA GLY A 817 -50.91 52.36 15.62
C GLY A 817 -52.08 51.38 15.30
N ALA A 818 -52.87 50.79 16.24
CA ALA A 818 -52.79 50.72 17.71
C ALA A 818 -53.83 49.73 18.33
N LYS A 819 -53.51 49.15 19.51
CA LYS A 819 -54.44 48.67 20.61
C LYS A 819 -55.34 47.44 20.30
N LYS A 820 -55.95 46.69 21.25
CA LYS A 820 -56.10 46.62 22.75
C LYS A 820 -56.60 45.16 23.06
N THR A 821 -56.69 44.50 24.23
CA THR A 821 -56.16 44.42 25.64
C THR A 821 -56.77 43.12 26.23
N ALA A 822 -56.32 42.44 27.30
CA ALA A 822 -55.24 42.59 28.30
C ALA A 822 -54.63 41.15 28.56
N ALA A 823 -54.21 40.61 29.72
CA ALA A 823 -54.15 41.01 31.14
C ALA A 823 -53.04 40.21 31.89
N ALA A 824 -52.94 40.36 33.23
CA ALA A 824 -51.96 39.72 34.14
C ALA A 824 -52.52 39.72 35.60
N PRO A 825 -51.80 39.36 36.69
CA PRO A 825 -50.46 38.74 36.82
C PRO A 825 -50.33 37.58 37.87
N ALA A 826 -49.18 36.88 37.86
CA ALA A 826 -48.42 36.25 38.97
C ALA A 826 -47.20 35.54 38.30
N GLU A 827 -45.93 35.81 38.61
CA GLU A 827 -45.14 35.39 39.80
C GLU A 827 -45.01 33.85 39.89
N ASP A 828 -43.81 33.24 39.94
CA ASP A 828 -42.48 33.74 40.37
C ASP A 828 -41.29 33.28 39.47
N LYS A 829 -40.02 33.49 39.89
CA LYS A 829 -38.78 33.33 39.07
C LYS A 829 -37.71 32.38 39.74
N PRO A 830 -36.37 32.37 39.45
CA PRO A 830 -35.57 31.13 39.41
C PRO A 830 -34.47 31.00 40.49
N GLU A 831 -33.74 29.86 40.53
CA GLU A 831 -32.25 29.79 40.54
C GLU A 831 -31.70 28.35 40.42
N ALA A 832 -30.39 28.09 40.66
CA ALA A 832 -29.66 26.92 40.17
C ALA A 832 -28.62 26.28 41.13
N ALA A 833 -28.24 25.01 40.84
CA ALA A 833 -27.13 24.21 41.43
C ALA A 833 -27.29 23.82 42.94
N PRO A 834 -26.40 23.01 43.58
CA PRO A 834 -25.21 22.28 43.08
C PRO A 834 -25.04 20.79 43.56
N ALA A 835 -24.04 20.11 42.98
CA ALA A 835 -23.08 19.11 43.53
C ALA A 835 -23.45 17.88 44.43
N LYS A 836 -22.74 16.76 44.13
CA LYS A 836 -22.29 15.61 44.98
C LYS A 836 -23.31 14.60 45.59
N GLY A 837 -23.25 13.36 45.06
CA GLY A 837 -22.81 12.19 45.85
C GLY A 837 -23.80 11.08 46.26
N LEU A 838 -23.30 9.83 46.24
CA LEU A 838 -23.78 8.62 46.93
C LEU A 838 -25.18 8.02 46.61
N GLY A 839 -25.17 7.16 45.59
CA GLY A 839 -25.68 5.77 45.53
C GLY A 839 -26.75 5.16 46.47
N ILE A 840 -27.60 4.33 45.83
CA ILE A 840 -28.46 3.21 46.33
C ILE A 840 -29.56 3.55 47.36
N ALA A 841 -30.78 2.98 47.38
CA ALA A 841 -31.45 1.90 46.63
C ALA A 841 -33.00 2.19 46.61
N GLY A 842 -33.92 1.45 45.97
CA GLY A 842 -33.89 0.27 45.09
C GLY A 842 -35.22 -0.53 45.14
N GLY A 843 -35.52 -1.35 44.11
CA GLY A 843 -36.73 -2.20 44.01
C GLY A 843 -37.69 -1.79 42.87
N ALA A 844 -38.58 -2.65 42.34
CA ALA A 844 -38.99 -4.01 42.74
C ALA A 844 -39.24 -4.89 41.47
N LYS A 845 -38.60 -6.05 41.33
CA LYS A 845 -38.98 -7.44 41.74
C LYS A 845 -39.85 -8.26 40.76
N ARG A 846 -39.31 -9.45 40.42
CA ARG A 846 -39.95 -10.62 39.75
C ARG A 846 -41.23 -11.13 40.44
N PRO A 847 -42.11 -11.83 39.68
CA PRO A 847 -42.59 -13.18 39.98
C PRO A 847 -41.79 -14.23 39.16
N GLY A 848 -41.61 -15.50 39.55
CA GLY A 848 -41.98 -16.27 40.75
C GLY A 848 -42.03 -17.78 40.39
N ALA A 849 -42.22 -18.77 41.28
CA ALA A 849 -41.98 -18.96 42.73
C ALA A 849 -42.39 -20.43 43.05
N LYS A 850 -41.93 -21.19 44.06
CA LYS A 850 -41.18 -20.92 45.31
C LYS A 850 -39.85 -21.75 45.29
N LYS A 851 -39.33 -22.55 46.24
CA LYS A 851 -39.68 -22.92 47.64
C LYS A 851 -38.42 -23.31 48.46
N ALA A 852 -38.18 -22.63 49.58
CA ALA A 852 -37.22 -23.01 50.63
C ALA A 852 -37.60 -22.32 51.96
N ALA A 853 -37.33 -22.95 53.11
CA ALA A 853 -37.45 -22.39 54.48
C ALA A 853 -36.98 -23.44 55.52
N PRO A 854 -36.55 -23.06 56.76
CA PRO A 854 -36.14 -21.74 57.25
C PRO A 854 -34.75 -21.72 57.95
N ALA A 855 -34.37 -20.52 58.41
CA ALA A 855 -33.12 -20.13 59.11
C ALA A 855 -33.18 -20.37 60.66
N PRO A 856 -32.44 -19.66 61.55
CA PRO A 856 -31.01 -19.24 61.60
C PRO A 856 -30.34 -19.50 63.00
N SER A 857 -29.02 -19.21 63.15
CA SER A 857 -28.46 -18.63 64.42
C SER A 857 -26.97 -18.19 64.34
N ASP A 858 -26.75 -16.89 64.57
CA ASP A 858 -25.77 -16.25 65.49
C ASP A 858 -24.30 -16.69 65.71
N SER A 859 -23.47 -15.64 65.78
CA SER A 859 -22.40 -15.36 66.77
C SER A 859 -20.97 -15.85 66.55
N SER A 860 -20.06 -15.13 67.21
CA SER A 860 -18.60 -15.25 67.18
C SER A 860 -18.04 -15.91 68.44
N ALA A 861 -16.95 -16.64 68.31
CA ALA A 861 -15.90 -16.72 69.33
C ALA A 861 -14.57 -17.26 68.76
N SER A 862 -13.46 -16.79 69.30
CA SER A 862 -12.11 -17.33 69.08
C SER A 862 -11.80 -18.40 70.13
N THR A 863 -10.99 -19.43 69.80
CA THR A 863 -9.68 -19.69 70.46
C THR A 863 -9.01 -20.99 69.99
N ALA A 864 -7.67 -20.97 69.92
CA ALA A 864 -6.71 -22.07 70.13
C ALA A 864 -6.74 -23.33 69.20
N ALA A 865 -5.61 -23.91 68.78
CA ALA A 865 -4.19 -23.51 68.86
C ALA A 865 -3.32 -24.37 67.87
N ALA A 866 -2.02 -24.06 67.83
CA ALA A 866 -0.92 -24.90 67.35
C ALA A 866 -0.74 -25.15 65.83
N GLU A 867 0.10 -24.30 65.22
CA GLU A 867 1.04 -24.64 64.14
C GLU A 867 2.13 -25.64 64.60
N PRO A 868 3.08 -26.12 63.74
CA PRO A 868 3.22 -25.89 62.28
C PRO A 868 3.42 -27.15 61.42
N ALA A 869 3.17 -27.04 60.11
CA ALA A 869 3.97 -27.70 59.05
C ALA A 869 3.64 -27.11 57.66
N LYS A 870 4.66 -26.68 56.91
CA LYS A 870 4.51 -26.34 55.48
C LYS A 870 4.53 -27.59 54.60
N ALA A 871 3.73 -27.58 53.53
CA ALA A 871 3.97 -28.37 52.33
C ALA A 871 3.55 -27.55 51.10
N GLU A 872 4.46 -27.35 50.15
CA GLU A 872 4.23 -26.66 48.88
C GLU A 872 4.08 -27.71 47.76
N PRO A 873 3.19 -27.52 46.76
CA PRO A 873 3.13 -28.37 45.58
C PRO A 873 4.17 -27.94 44.54
N GLU A 874 5.12 -28.81 44.20
CA GLU A 874 6.09 -28.54 43.13
C GLU A 874 5.45 -28.50 41.73
N VAL A 875 5.88 -27.54 40.92
CA VAL A 875 5.73 -27.54 39.46
C VAL A 875 6.87 -28.36 38.84
N LYS A 876 6.62 -29.11 37.76
CA LYS A 876 7.71 -29.74 36.97
C LYS A 876 7.53 -29.47 35.47
N GLY A 877 8.47 -28.69 34.92
CA GLY A 877 8.57 -28.37 33.50
C GLY A 877 9.51 -29.32 32.74
N LEU A 878 9.86 -28.93 31.51
CA LEU A 878 10.75 -29.70 30.64
C LEU A 878 12.20 -29.67 31.16
N GLY A 879 12.94 -30.76 30.93
CA GLY A 879 14.37 -30.85 31.22
C GLY A 879 15.13 -31.60 30.11
N ILE A 880 16.09 -30.92 29.48
CA ILE A 880 17.03 -31.52 28.54
C ILE A 880 18.12 -32.26 29.33
N ALA A 881 18.51 -33.45 28.89
CA ALA A 881 19.64 -34.20 29.46
C ALA A 881 20.61 -34.65 28.36
N GLY A 882 21.80 -34.03 28.32
CA GLY A 882 22.93 -34.52 27.53
C GLY A 882 23.75 -35.54 28.32
N GLY A 883 24.15 -36.66 27.70
CA GLY A 883 24.95 -37.69 28.35
C GLY A 883 25.77 -38.50 27.35
N ALA A 884 27.09 -38.27 27.30
CA ALA A 884 27.97 -38.87 26.30
C ALA A 884 28.51 -40.24 26.73
N LYS A 885 28.45 -41.24 25.82
CA LYS A 885 29.33 -42.42 25.79
C LYS A 885 29.44 -42.98 24.37
N ARG A 886 30.49 -43.75 24.09
CA ARG A 886 31.02 -44.12 22.75
C ARG A 886 31.59 -45.56 22.81
N PRO A 887 31.89 -46.25 21.69
CA PRO A 887 31.00 -46.77 20.65
C PRO A 887 31.06 -48.32 20.54
N GLY A 888 30.18 -48.99 19.77
CA GLY A 888 30.36 -50.42 19.45
C GLY A 888 29.37 -51.11 18.48
N ALA A 889 29.92 -51.89 17.54
CA ALA A 889 29.38 -53.12 16.92
C ALA A 889 28.05 -53.15 16.10
N LYS A 890 28.16 -52.81 14.80
CA LYS A 890 27.82 -53.62 13.58
C LYS A 890 26.53 -54.50 13.47
N LYS A 891 25.91 -54.36 12.27
CA LYS A 891 25.07 -55.33 11.49
C LYS A 891 23.62 -55.56 12.01
N THR A 892 22.63 -55.93 11.19
CA THR A 892 22.60 -56.35 9.75
C THR A 892 21.37 -55.78 9.02
N ALA A 893 21.27 -55.96 7.69
CA ALA A 893 20.19 -55.42 6.83
C ALA A 893 19.09 -56.45 6.48
N ALA A 894 17.90 -55.96 6.09
CA ALA A 894 16.97 -56.60 5.15
C ALA A 894 15.93 -55.59 4.61
N ALA A 895 15.44 -55.84 3.39
CA ALA A 895 14.33 -55.16 2.67
C ALA A 895 13.97 -56.02 1.44
N PRO A 896 12.90 -55.77 0.65
CA PRO A 896 11.62 -55.08 0.90
C PRO A 896 10.42 -56.03 0.58
N ALA A 897 9.30 -55.49 0.06
CA ALA A 897 8.15 -56.19 -0.59
C ALA A 897 7.16 -56.94 0.36
N GLU A 898 5.87 -57.11 0.07
CA GLU A 898 4.98 -56.55 -0.98
C GLU A 898 3.49 -56.58 -0.54
N THR A 899 2.57 -56.09 -1.38
CA THR A 899 1.10 -56.10 -1.16
C THR A 899 0.46 -57.51 -1.33
N PRO A 900 -0.77 -57.73 -0.81
CA PRO A 900 -1.89 -57.86 -1.77
C PRO A 900 -3.26 -57.29 -1.31
N ALA A 901 -4.18 -57.29 -2.27
CA ALA A 901 -5.47 -56.62 -2.36
C ALA A 901 -6.68 -57.20 -1.55
N GLU A 902 -7.73 -56.37 -1.51
CA GLU A 902 -9.19 -56.65 -1.56
C GLU A 902 -9.82 -57.98 -1.08
N THR A 903 -10.88 -57.82 -0.27
CA THR A 903 -12.10 -58.66 -0.31
C THR A 903 -13.35 -57.78 -0.08
N ALA A 904 -14.51 -58.14 -0.64
CA ALA A 904 -15.72 -57.31 -0.68
C ALA A 904 -16.99 -58.02 -0.11
N LEU A 905 -18.14 -57.32 -0.16
CA LEU A 905 -19.51 -57.72 0.25
C LEU A 905 -19.76 -57.68 1.79
N ALA A 906 -20.94 -57.37 2.34
CA ALA A 906 -22.29 -57.21 1.76
C ALA A 906 -23.16 -56.15 2.53
N GLU A 907 -24.40 -55.93 2.09
CA GLU A 907 -25.36 -54.94 2.61
C GLU A 907 -26.19 -55.42 3.83
N THR A 908 -26.69 -54.46 4.64
CA THR A 908 -27.95 -54.60 5.41
C THR A 908 -28.72 -53.27 5.44
N ALA A 909 -30.06 -53.32 5.44
CA ALA A 909 -30.94 -52.18 5.12
C ALA A 909 -31.45 -51.35 6.33
N ALA A 910 -31.98 -50.15 6.05
CA ALA A 910 -32.44 -49.15 7.01
C ALA A 910 -33.99 -49.11 7.21
N LYS A 911 -34.45 -48.57 8.36
CA LYS A 911 -35.81 -47.99 8.57
C LYS A 911 -35.89 -47.16 9.89
N PRO A 912 -36.95 -46.34 10.16
CA PRO A 912 -36.82 -44.89 9.95
C PRO A 912 -37.29 -44.01 11.13
N GLU A 913 -37.23 -42.69 10.96
CA GLU A 913 -37.83 -41.66 11.82
C GLU A 913 -39.35 -41.42 11.54
N PRO A 914 -40.10 -40.80 12.48
CA PRO A 914 -41.52 -40.46 12.31
C PRO A 914 -41.79 -38.96 12.00
N GLU A 915 -42.91 -38.69 11.30
CA GLU A 915 -43.51 -37.36 11.08
C GLU A 915 -44.35 -36.89 12.32
N VAL A 916 -45.12 -35.77 12.40
CA VAL A 916 -45.80 -34.89 11.41
C VAL A 916 -46.24 -33.53 12.04
N LYS A 917 -46.48 -32.52 11.18
CA LYS A 917 -47.40 -31.33 11.32
C LYS A 917 -47.06 -30.26 12.40
N GLY A 918 -47.40 -28.97 12.22
CA GLY A 918 -47.92 -28.23 11.04
C GLY A 918 -49.12 -27.31 11.33
N LEU A 919 -49.00 -26.00 11.03
CA LEU A 919 -50.03 -24.91 10.99
C LEU A 919 -49.32 -23.60 10.52
N GLY A 920 -49.88 -22.65 9.76
CA GLY A 920 -51.14 -22.62 8.99
C GLY A 920 -51.88 -21.27 9.05
N ILE A 921 -51.57 -20.29 8.17
CA ILE A 921 -52.29 -18.99 8.04
C ILE A 921 -52.57 -18.66 6.55
N ALA A 922 -53.61 -17.86 6.26
CA ALA A 922 -54.35 -17.82 4.99
C ALA A 922 -54.03 -16.64 4.03
N SER A 923 -54.72 -16.60 2.88
CA SER A 923 -54.44 -15.75 1.71
C SER A 923 -55.63 -14.89 1.21
N GLY A 924 -55.36 -13.68 0.70
CA GLY A 924 -56.28 -12.84 -0.10
C GLY A 924 -56.03 -11.32 0.04
N ALA A 925 -56.43 -10.41 -0.87
CA ALA A 925 -56.93 -10.58 -2.26
C ALA A 925 -56.88 -9.27 -3.10
N ARG A 926 -56.47 -9.40 -4.38
CA ARG A 926 -56.75 -8.60 -5.62
C ARG A 926 -56.66 -7.04 -5.73
N ARG A 927 -56.10 -6.62 -6.90
CA ARG A 927 -55.97 -5.26 -7.52
C ARG A 927 -57.31 -4.59 -7.95
N PRO A 928 -57.35 -3.26 -8.22
CA PRO A 928 -56.95 -2.59 -9.51
C PRO A 928 -55.93 -1.44 -9.29
N GLY A 929 -55.21 -0.77 -10.23
CA GLY A 929 -55.34 -0.45 -11.68
C GLY A 929 -55.33 1.10 -11.87
N ALA A 930 -54.79 1.77 -12.90
CA ALA A 930 -53.98 1.37 -14.06
C ALA A 930 -53.35 2.57 -14.85
N LYS A 931 -52.23 2.32 -15.57
CA LYS A 931 -51.76 2.91 -16.88
C LYS A 931 -51.39 4.42 -17.10
N LYS A 932 -50.15 4.56 -17.62
CA LYS A 932 -49.65 5.45 -18.74
C LYS A 932 -49.26 6.92 -18.52
N ALA A 933 -48.18 7.30 -19.22
CA ALA A 933 -47.68 8.66 -19.52
C ALA A 933 -48.16 9.14 -20.93
N PRO A 934 -47.83 10.35 -21.50
CA PRO A 934 -46.43 10.79 -21.79
C PRO A 934 -46.10 12.32 -21.76
N ALA A 935 -44.79 12.60 -21.84
CA ALA A 935 -44.05 13.75 -22.43
C ALA A 935 -44.70 15.12 -22.75
N ALA A 936 -43.99 16.22 -22.41
CA ALA A 936 -43.42 17.22 -23.36
C ALA A 936 -42.68 18.41 -22.69
N LYS A 937 -41.80 19.09 -23.44
CA LYS A 937 -41.14 20.39 -23.18
C LYS A 937 -41.66 21.42 -24.22
N PRO A 938 -41.61 22.77 -24.03
CA PRO A 938 -40.37 23.52 -24.35
C PRO A 938 -40.16 24.92 -23.66
N ALA A 939 -38.97 25.50 -23.90
CA ALA A 939 -38.67 26.95 -24.06
C ALA A 939 -38.84 27.97 -22.89
N GLU A 940 -38.05 29.05 -22.73
CA GLU A 940 -36.72 29.46 -23.27
C GLU A 940 -36.11 30.66 -22.48
N GLY A 941 -34.82 31.00 -22.74
CA GLY A 941 -34.12 32.24 -22.29
C GLY A 941 -33.00 32.00 -21.24
N THR A 942 -31.68 32.00 -21.51
CA THR A 942 -30.73 33.06 -22.00
C THR A 942 -30.57 34.23 -21.02
N VAL A 943 -29.36 34.72 -20.62
CA VAL A 943 -28.26 35.31 -21.44
C VAL A 943 -26.89 35.41 -20.65
N VAL A 944 -25.79 34.88 -21.24
CA VAL A 944 -24.41 35.44 -21.46
C VAL A 944 -23.47 35.99 -20.32
N GLN A 945 -22.16 35.65 -20.43
CA GLN A 945 -20.92 36.25 -19.82
C GLN A 945 -20.19 37.16 -20.85
N PRO A 946 -19.24 38.11 -20.58
CA PRO A 946 -18.04 38.03 -19.68
C PRO A 946 -17.62 39.43 -19.11
N PRO A 947 -16.33 39.88 -18.93
CA PRO A 947 -14.99 39.25 -18.81
C PRO A 947 -14.11 39.76 -17.62
N ASN A 948 -12.86 39.24 -17.52
CA ASN A 948 -11.76 39.79 -16.70
C ASN A 948 -11.03 40.97 -17.37
N VAL A 949 -10.44 41.86 -16.56
CA VAL A 949 -9.23 42.68 -16.88
C VAL A 949 -8.39 42.82 -15.60
N ASP A 950 -7.06 42.92 -15.73
CA ASP A 950 -6.07 42.99 -14.63
C ASP A 950 -5.14 44.25 -14.78
N PRO A 951 -3.91 44.31 -14.23
CA PRO A 951 -3.53 45.18 -13.12
C PRO A 951 -2.89 46.53 -13.51
N ASP A 952 -2.75 47.45 -12.54
CA ASP A 952 -1.47 48.06 -12.13
C ASP A 952 -1.61 49.24 -11.14
N LYS A 953 -0.98 49.14 -9.95
CA LYS A 953 -0.14 50.22 -9.32
C LYS A 953 0.44 49.87 -7.93
N ALA A 954 1.73 49.52 -7.96
CA ALA A 954 2.81 50.12 -7.15
C ALA A 954 2.75 50.17 -5.60
N THR A 955 3.65 49.39 -5.01
CA THR A 955 4.70 49.77 -4.01
C THR A 955 4.43 49.89 -2.49
N THR A 956 5.36 49.25 -1.75
CA THR A 956 5.91 49.55 -0.39
C THR A 956 5.04 49.39 0.86
N GLY A 957 5.55 48.60 1.83
CA GLY A 957 5.06 48.50 3.21
C GLY A 957 5.57 47.23 3.91
N THR A 958 6.50 47.34 4.87
CA THR A 958 7.12 46.24 5.63
C THR A 958 6.28 45.72 6.80
N GLU A 959 6.50 44.44 7.14
CA GLU A 959 6.30 43.81 8.47
C GLU A 959 4.84 43.66 9.00
N ALA A 960 4.47 42.57 9.70
CA ALA A 960 5.18 41.31 10.00
C ALA A 960 4.20 40.13 10.22
N ALA A 961 4.76 38.91 10.12
CA ALA A 961 4.35 37.62 10.71
C ALA A 961 2.87 37.26 10.91
N ASP A 962 2.48 36.07 10.40
CA ASP A 962 1.68 35.15 11.21
C ASP A 962 1.91 33.66 10.86
N THR A 963 1.73 32.80 11.88
CA THR A 963 1.77 31.31 11.96
C THR A 963 2.38 30.42 10.85
N ALA A 964 3.18 29.42 11.28
CA ALA A 964 3.74 28.36 10.42
C ALA A 964 3.03 26.99 10.62
N ASP A 965 2.88 26.23 9.53
CA ASP A 965 2.44 24.82 9.55
C ASP A 965 3.65 23.89 9.82
N SER A 966 3.43 22.79 10.57
CA SER A 966 4.50 21.94 11.10
C SER A 966 4.89 20.82 10.12
N ASP A 967 5.56 21.19 9.02
CA ASP A 967 5.98 20.23 7.99
C ASP A 967 7.10 19.30 8.49
N ARG A 968 7.09 18.04 8.04
CA ARG A 968 7.98 16.97 8.56
C ARG A 968 9.32 16.99 7.83
N GLY A 969 10.33 17.62 8.46
CA GLY A 969 11.66 17.84 7.88
C GLY A 969 12.34 16.59 7.29
N LEU A 970 12.32 16.50 5.96
CA LEU A 970 13.09 15.54 5.14
C LEU A 970 13.66 16.22 3.88
N ASP A 971 14.14 17.46 4.00
CA ASP A 971 14.90 18.12 2.95
C ASP A 971 16.41 17.90 3.12
N THR A 972 17.05 17.39 2.07
CA THR A 972 18.50 17.23 2.01
C THR A 972 19.16 18.58 1.76
N ALA A 973 19.68 19.21 2.82
CA ALA A 973 20.48 20.42 2.72
C ALA A 973 21.69 20.19 1.78
N ALA A 974 21.73 20.93 0.67
CA ALA A 974 22.84 20.85 -0.28
C ALA A 974 24.11 21.49 0.32
N THR A 975 25.21 20.73 0.34
CA THR A 975 26.53 21.27 0.67
C THR A 975 27.02 22.20 -0.46
N PRO A 976 27.58 23.38 -0.15
CA PRO A 976 28.06 24.29 -1.18
C PRO A 976 29.37 23.81 -1.81
N GLU A 977 29.42 23.72 -3.15
CA GLU A 977 30.67 23.58 -3.90
C GLU A 977 31.42 24.93 -3.97
N PRO A 978 32.77 24.94 -3.97
CA PRO A 978 33.56 26.16 -4.02
C PRO A 978 33.61 26.81 -5.41
N GLU A 979 33.75 28.14 -5.45
CA GLU A 979 33.76 28.94 -6.68
C GLU A 979 34.83 28.52 -7.72
N VAL A 980 34.40 28.22 -8.95
CA VAL A 980 35.32 28.07 -10.10
C VAL A 980 35.48 29.41 -10.81
N LYS A 981 36.59 30.12 -10.54
CA LYS A 981 36.96 31.33 -11.29
C LYS A 981 37.35 30.98 -12.73
N GLY A 982 36.52 31.38 -13.68
CA GLY A 982 36.78 31.20 -15.11
C GLY A 982 37.93 32.08 -15.63
N LEU A 983 38.57 31.63 -16.71
CA LEU A 983 39.56 32.40 -17.47
C LEU A 983 39.46 32.08 -18.97
N ALA A 984 39.75 33.07 -19.82
CA ALA A 984 39.34 33.09 -21.22
C ALA A 984 40.28 32.33 -22.18
N ILE A 985 39.74 31.90 -23.32
CA ILE A 985 40.51 31.35 -24.44
C ILE A 985 41.11 32.51 -25.27
N ALA A 986 42.42 32.46 -25.50
CA ALA A 986 43.14 33.35 -26.41
C ALA A 986 44.10 32.58 -27.35
N LYS A 987 44.45 33.19 -28.49
CA LYS A 987 45.01 32.53 -29.68
C LYS A 987 46.48 32.10 -29.58
N GLY A 988 46.73 30.79 -29.72
CA GLY A 988 47.49 30.18 -30.84
C GLY A 988 49.00 30.44 -31.04
N ALA A 989 49.78 29.34 -31.11
CA ALA A 989 51.11 29.24 -31.76
C ALA A 989 51.35 27.79 -32.30
N ARG A 990 52.46 27.52 -33.02
CA ARG A 990 52.70 26.27 -33.80
C ARG A 990 53.87 25.38 -33.30
N ARG A 991 53.85 24.10 -33.72
CA ARG A 991 54.89 23.04 -33.63
C ARG A 991 56.24 23.42 -34.30
N PRO A 992 57.37 22.76 -33.96
CA PRO A 992 57.80 21.44 -34.50
C PRO A 992 57.98 20.38 -33.38
N GLY A 993 58.06 19.05 -33.53
CA GLY A 993 58.80 18.16 -34.46
C GLY A 993 59.79 17.30 -33.61
N ALA A 994 60.08 16.00 -33.81
CA ALA A 994 59.73 15.08 -34.90
C ALA A 994 59.84 13.56 -34.54
N LYS A 995 59.04 12.74 -35.24
CA LYS A 995 59.30 11.40 -35.84
C LYS A 995 60.29 10.38 -35.22
N LYS A 996 59.84 9.11 -35.11
CA LYS A 996 60.15 8.03 -36.10
C LYS A 996 59.09 6.91 -36.06
N ALA A 997 59.08 6.00 -37.04
CA ALA A 997 58.11 4.91 -37.22
C ALA A 997 58.70 3.74 -38.04
N ALA A 998 58.01 2.59 -38.09
CA ALA A 998 58.24 1.46 -39.01
C ALA A 998 56.94 0.68 -39.26
N ALA A 999 56.88 -0.14 -40.32
CA ALA A 999 55.70 -0.90 -40.78
C ALA A 999 56.13 -2.21 -41.51
N PRO A 1000 55.22 -3.16 -41.79
CA PRO A 1000 55.52 -4.38 -42.56
C PRO A 1000 54.99 -4.36 -44.02
N ALA A 1001 55.55 -5.24 -44.87
CA ALA A 1001 55.07 -5.59 -46.20
C ALA A 1001 55.38 -7.08 -46.53
N ALA A 1002 54.75 -7.64 -47.56
CA ALA A 1002 54.72 -9.06 -47.95
C ALA A 1002 55.87 -9.42 -48.97
N PRO A 1003 55.93 -10.59 -49.69
CA PRO A 1003 54.98 -11.72 -49.86
C PRO A 1003 55.58 -13.16 -50.01
N ALA A 1004 54.78 -14.09 -50.55
CA ALA A 1004 55.11 -15.38 -51.22
C ALA A 1004 55.43 -16.63 -50.35
N ALA A 1005 55.19 -17.89 -50.79
CA ALA A 1005 54.25 -18.47 -51.80
C ALA A 1005 54.20 -20.03 -51.69
N GLU A 1006 53.26 -20.65 -52.44
CA GLU A 1006 53.07 -22.09 -52.81
C GLU A 1006 51.78 -22.82 -52.31
N ALA A 1007 51.37 -23.85 -53.07
CA ALA A 1007 50.05 -24.51 -53.13
C ALA A 1007 50.24 -25.97 -53.69
N PRO A 1008 49.24 -26.84 -54.05
CA PRO A 1008 47.80 -26.60 -54.27
C PRO A 1008 46.83 -27.77 -53.88
N ALA A 1009 45.64 -27.80 -54.52
CA ALA A 1009 44.62 -28.86 -54.65
C ALA A 1009 43.52 -28.98 -53.55
N ALA A 1010 42.23 -29.18 -53.86
CA ALA A 1010 41.46 -29.06 -55.13
C ALA A 1010 39.93 -28.88 -54.84
N GLU A 1011 39.10 -28.59 -55.86
CA GLU A 1011 37.69 -28.16 -55.71
C GLU A 1011 36.62 -29.12 -56.29
N ALA A 1012 35.43 -29.15 -55.66
CA ALA A 1012 34.06 -29.31 -56.24
C ALA A 1012 33.72 -30.64 -57.00
N PRO A 1013 32.50 -30.87 -57.59
CA PRO A 1013 31.26 -30.06 -57.63
C PRO A 1013 29.87 -30.78 -57.48
N ALA A 1014 28.80 -29.97 -57.31
CA ALA A 1014 27.42 -30.03 -57.89
C ALA A 1014 26.42 -31.22 -57.72
N GLU A 1015 25.13 -30.89 -57.96
CA GLU A 1015 23.87 -31.69 -57.82
C GLU A 1015 23.51 -32.57 -59.05
N PRO A 1016 22.49 -33.47 -58.98
CA PRO A 1016 21.11 -33.10 -59.41
C PRO A 1016 19.90 -33.87 -58.76
N GLU A 1017 18.66 -33.46 -59.08
CA GLU A 1017 17.37 -34.18 -58.84
C GLU A 1017 17.02 -35.22 -59.97
N PRO A 1018 15.78 -35.79 -60.18
CA PRO A 1018 14.50 -35.79 -59.42
C PRO A 1018 13.70 -37.16 -59.40
N GLN A 1019 12.42 -37.10 -58.95
CA GLN A 1019 11.24 -37.98 -59.24
C GLN A 1019 10.63 -38.86 -58.12
N ALA A 1020 9.35 -39.23 -58.30
CA ALA A 1020 8.38 -39.82 -57.34
C ALA A 1020 7.47 -40.86 -58.09
N PRO A 1021 6.25 -41.30 -57.66
CA PRO A 1021 5.51 -41.23 -56.37
C PRO A 1021 4.87 -42.58 -55.91
N ALA A 1022 4.20 -42.62 -54.73
CA ALA A 1022 3.13 -43.61 -54.42
C ALA A 1022 2.23 -43.24 -53.20
N GLU A 1023 0.94 -43.54 -53.31
CA GLU A 1023 -0.15 -43.59 -52.28
C GLU A 1023 -0.90 -44.96 -52.49
N PRO A 1024 -2.00 -45.40 -51.77
CA PRO A 1024 -2.89 -44.67 -50.84
C PRO A 1024 -3.48 -45.43 -49.61
N SER A 1025 -4.35 -44.71 -48.87
CA SER A 1025 -5.61 -45.18 -48.20
C SER A 1025 -5.59 -45.80 -46.78
N GLY A 1026 -6.63 -45.46 -45.97
CA GLY A 1026 -6.99 -46.15 -44.71
C GLY A 1026 -7.73 -45.27 -43.67
N ASN A 1027 -9.06 -45.36 -43.58
CA ASN A 1027 -9.90 -44.64 -42.58
C ASN A 1027 -9.71 -45.17 -41.12
N GLY A 1028 -9.95 -44.34 -40.10
CA GLY A 1028 -10.11 -44.85 -38.72
C GLY A 1028 -10.38 -43.83 -37.60
N SER A 1029 -11.62 -43.83 -37.10
CA SER A 1029 -12.19 -43.15 -35.91
C SER A 1029 -11.33 -42.90 -34.65
N SER A 1030 -11.60 -41.75 -34.01
CA SER A 1030 -11.63 -41.46 -32.55
C SER A 1030 -11.00 -42.44 -31.54
N GLY A 1031 -10.08 -41.93 -30.72
CA GLY A 1031 -9.64 -42.54 -29.45
C GLY A 1031 -9.17 -41.47 -28.46
N SER A 1032 -9.37 -41.68 -27.16
CA SER A 1032 -9.08 -40.70 -26.09
C SER A 1032 -7.89 -41.10 -25.24
N GLY A 1033 -6.99 -40.13 -24.97
CA GLY A 1033 -5.89 -40.25 -24.02
C GLY A 1033 -4.62 -40.88 -24.61
N ASP A 1034 -3.46 -40.30 -24.27
CA ASP A 1034 -2.48 -41.03 -23.45
C ASP A 1034 -1.51 -40.05 -22.76
N ASP A 1035 -0.70 -40.58 -21.84
CA ASP A 1035 0.27 -39.88 -21.01
C ASP A 1035 1.39 -39.15 -21.80
N ARG A 1036 1.84 -38.01 -21.25
CA ARG A 1036 3.05 -37.33 -21.73
C ARG A 1036 4.29 -37.73 -20.94
N VAL A 1037 4.91 -38.81 -21.39
CA VAL A 1037 6.30 -39.14 -21.05
C VAL A 1037 7.20 -37.95 -21.39
N VAL A 1038 7.93 -37.44 -20.40
CA VAL A 1038 8.91 -36.36 -20.59
C VAL A 1038 10.24 -36.97 -21.04
N GLY A 1039 10.68 -36.64 -22.26
CA GLY A 1039 12.00 -37.03 -22.77
C GLY A 1039 13.12 -36.23 -22.10
N ASP A 1040 14.23 -36.89 -21.75
CA ASP A 1040 15.40 -36.27 -21.14
C ASP A 1040 16.23 -35.43 -22.15
N GLU A 1041 16.51 -34.17 -21.80
CA GLU A 1041 17.60 -33.40 -22.41
C GLU A 1041 18.95 -33.69 -21.71
N PRO A 1042 20.08 -33.76 -22.46
CA PRO A 1042 21.39 -34.02 -21.88
C PRO A 1042 21.93 -32.84 -21.05
N PRO A 1043 22.67 -33.10 -19.95
CA PRO A 1043 23.10 -32.05 -19.02
C PRO A 1043 24.23 -31.16 -19.57
N VAL A 1044 24.04 -29.84 -19.47
CA VAL A 1044 25.08 -28.85 -19.80
C VAL A 1044 26.18 -28.89 -18.73
N LYS A 1045 27.38 -29.34 -19.10
CA LYS A 1045 28.58 -29.34 -18.24
C LYS A 1045 28.92 -27.90 -17.80
N GLY A 1046 29.23 -27.71 -16.52
CA GLY A 1046 30.00 -26.54 -16.06
C GLY A 1046 29.63 -25.91 -14.71
N LEU A 1047 28.47 -26.22 -14.09
CA LEU A 1047 27.98 -25.47 -12.92
C LEU A 1047 27.57 -26.28 -11.67
N GLY A 1048 27.54 -27.61 -11.71
CA GLY A 1048 27.35 -28.44 -10.50
C GLY A 1048 25.99 -28.33 -9.77
N ILE A 1049 25.00 -27.65 -10.35
CA ILE A 1049 23.65 -27.51 -9.77
C ILE A 1049 22.80 -28.75 -10.08
N ALA A 1050 22.11 -29.29 -9.07
CA ALA A 1050 21.23 -30.45 -9.22
C ALA A 1050 19.94 -30.16 -10.03
N LYS A 1051 19.36 -31.19 -10.66
CA LYS A 1051 18.02 -31.10 -11.29
C LYS A 1051 17.00 -30.65 -10.23
N GLY A 1052 16.32 -29.52 -10.47
CA GLY A 1052 15.23 -29.00 -9.63
C GLY A 1052 15.50 -27.66 -8.92
N ALA A 1053 16.77 -27.25 -8.73
CA ALA A 1053 17.05 -25.99 -8.04
C ALA A 1053 16.74 -24.74 -8.90
N ARG A 1054 15.90 -23.84 -8.38
CA ARG A 1054 15.68 -22.49 -8.97
C ARG A 1054 17.00 -21.73 -9.01
N ARG A 1055 17.34 -21.13 -10.15
CA ARG A 1055 18.55 -20.29 -10.31
C ARG A 1055 18.32 -18.88 -9.73
N PRO A 1056 19.12 -18.41 -8.76
CA PRO A 1056 19.02 -17.04 -8.27
C PRO A 1056 19.29 -15.98 -9.37
N GLY A 1057 18.63 -14.82 -9.27
CA GLY A 1057 19.19 -13.55 -9.74
C GLY A 1057 19.09 -13.14 -11.23
N ARG A 1058 18.30 -13.78 -12.10
CA ARG A 1058 18.14 -13.29 -13.51
C ARG A 1058 17.02 -12.28 -13.75
N LYS A 1059 17.42 -11.00 -13.68
CA LYS A 1059 16.73 -9.77 -14.12
C LYS A 1059 15.90 -9.95 -15.40
#